data_AF-V7FSP1-F1
#
_entry.id   AF-V7FSP1-F1
#
_cell.length_a   1.000
_cell.length_b   1.000
_cell.length_c   1.000
_cell.angle_alpha   90.00
_cell.angle_beta   90.00
_cell.angle_gamma   90.00
#
_symmetry.space_group_name_H-M   'P 1'
#
loop_
_entity.id
_entity.type
_entity.pdbx_description
1 polymer ?
#
loop_
_entity_poly.entity_id
_entity_poly.type
_entity_poly.pdbx_seq_one_letter_code
_entity_poly.pdbx_strand_id
1 'polypeptide(L)'
;MTIIGDQKRVFLYQQGGKKSLLPDYWYLSPVDSDRLSGLDGTLGHIDGDEHIQNWRAKISSSRLNDEDVSLFEKELMLLPEIVFENIQAGVSRGETPTSTLAPTEFRYYERLVGKRTTEAATIDYLQGGASAHAAQQYKQKGLEGLKNALLLSSHPKMADVLHSLQPSNEDVRALFKWLAESGDRFSQVGGFEWGVRMLEHLPELERPLISIAEQIKADDPRSPNGRLKQLATLVSFIDGGLAHAGTSRDAPPFWRRMGVIAQASLIERAFIASGLETNATREWKGSGRGQYFYIQTLVDLRTEPRWLPDFLEPEQLKAEFSGRLVGAAAANANKIKSSKLRELLIEENESGLKADVRFPFAFLPGPLEGATEAQTEPPTDLVETVRSQLKSASDDPHAFTALVNTSLVFKVAPGMASLAAEAIRQAKYLVRASDDDDQAFALLAGLAVVAGVTRSTELANELRTLARVVRRRSKAAITPAGYFRIGMFAAAAFADIAAWRNFVGDWMTELSFSDMVEQEARVLAGHLDTLLDIDADLWGVCGKAHTALRAALEVARMSPDVEAKGSLGILAYGSLINDPGAEISAATTKKLSTDVATPFPVEFARSSSSRKNAPTLVPVDNGEFVKAIIFVLADKVTVSEARDMLWRRETRNATGTYRPPANPTNNSVLVKELDLFHGIGQVLYTSIAANIETLTAEHLADLAIESAQAVSNGGLVAGRDGITYLRDALSAGIKTRLSDDYLRSVLKKSGCSDLDTAIEKLTASSQN
;
A
#
# COMPACT_ATOMS: atom_id res chain seq x y z
N MET A 1 38.37 14.73 -31.89
CA MET A 1 38.29 14.91 -30.43
C MET A 1 38.16 16.39 -30.18
N THR A 2 37.02 16.85 -29.66
CA THR A 2 36.80 18.26 -29.37
C THR A 2 36.55 18.37 -27.87
N ILE A 3 37.39 19.12 -27.17
CA ILE A 3 37.20 19.39 -25.74
C ILE A 3 36.12 20.48 -25.64
N ILE A 4 34.98 20.16 -25.02
CA ILE A 4 33.91 21.13 -24.76
C ILE A 4 33.78 21.22 -23.24
N GLY A 5 34.31 22.29 -22.66
CA GLY A 5 34.26 22.55 -21.21
C GLY A 5 35.22 21.68 -20.39
N ASP A 6 35.45 22.10 -19.14
CA ASP A 6 36.29 21.38 -18.20
C ASP A 6 35.65 20.03 -17.84
N GLN A 7 36.36 18.94 -18.18
CA GLN A 7 36.25 17.57 -17.63
C GLN A 7 35.50 16.43 -18.37
N LYS A 8 34.94 16.57 -19.60
CA LYS A 8 34.49 15.36 -20.37
C LYS A 8 35.01 15.34 -21.80
N ARG A 9 35.81 14.32 -22.17
CA ARG A 9 36.25 14.12 -23.56
C ARG A 9 35.10 13.46 -24.32
N VAL A 10 34.38 14.23 -25.14
CA VAL A 10 33.28 13.68 -25.92
C VAL A 10 33.71 13.39 -27.35
N PHE A 11 33.48 12.15 -27.81
CA PHE A 11 33.71 11.77 -29.19
C PHE A 11 32.49 12.16 -30.02
N LEU A 12 32.69 13.06 -30.98
CA LEU A 12 31.66 13.51 -31.90
C LEU A 12 31.74 12.65 -33.17
N TYR A 13 30.78 11.73 -33.34
CA TYR A 13 30.64 10.95 -34.57
C TYR A 13 29.68 11.68 -35.51
N GLN A 14 30.09 11.87 -36.78
CA GLN A 14 29.27 12.54 -37.79
C GLN A 14 29.15 11.66 -39.04
N GLN A 15 27.93 11.19 -39.33
CA GLN A 15 27.60 10.44 -40.54
C GLN A 15 26.30 10.99 -41.12
N GLY A 16 26.31 11.37 -42.41
CA GLY A 16 25.11 11.88 -43.10
C GLY A 16 24.50 13.15 -42.50
N GLY A 17 25.28 14.00 -41.83
CA GLY A 17 24.80 15.25 -41.22
C GLY A 17 24.22 15.12 -39.81
N LYS A 18 24.02 13.91 -39.29
CA LYS A 18 23.71 13.69 -37.86
C LYS A 18 24.99 13.64 -37.03
N LYS A 19 25.01 14.41 -35.94
CA LYS A 19 26.07 14.41 -34.93
C LYS A 19 25.58 13.59 -33.73
N SER A 20 26.36 12.60 -33.33
CA SER A 20 26.10 11.78 -32.15
C SER A 20 27.28 11.90 -31.17
N LEU A 21 26.97 12.14 -29.90
CA LEU A 21 27.94 12.16 -28.80
C LEU A 21 28.14 10.70 -28.36
N LEU A 22 29.36 10.20 -28.48
CA LEU A 22 29.76 8.89 -27.98
C LEU A 22 30.22 9.01 -26.52
N PRO A 23 29.96 7.98 -25.67
CA PRO A 23 30.49 7.90 -24.31
C PRO A 23 32.02 8.08 -24.23
N ASP A 24 32.53 8.51 -23.09
CA ASP A 24 33.96 8.66 -22.85
C ASP A 24 34.57 7.28 -22.51
N TYR A 25 35.16 6.62 -23.51
CA TYR A 25 35.79 5.29 -23.39
C TYR A 25 37.24 5.38 -22.85
N TRP A 26 37.46 6.19 -21.82
CA TRP A 26 38.79 6.46 -21.27
C TRP A 26 39.54 5.20 -20.85
N TYR A 27 38.85 4.14 -20.42
CA TYR A 27 39.42 2.85 -20.00
C TYR A 27 40.04 2.03 -21.15
N LEU A 28 39.79 2.42 -22.40
CA LEU A 28 40.46 1.87 -23.60
C LEU A 28 41.69 2.65 -24.02
N SER A 29 41.98 3.79 -23.36
CA SER A 29 43.11 4.65 -23.75
C SER A 29 44.43 3.88 -23.65
N PRO A 30 45.30 3.97 -24.67
CA PRO A 30 46.65 3.39 -24.58
C PRO A 30 47.54 4.15 -23.59
N VAL A 31 47.11 5.32 -23.09
CA VAL A 31 47.85 6.16 -22.16
C VAL A 31 47.38 5.92 -20.73
N ASP A 32 48.30 5.52 -19.85
CA ASP A 32 47.99 5.15 -18.46
C ASP A 32 47.39 6.31 -17.66
N SER A 33 47.92 7.53 -17.84
CA SER A 33 47.41 8.72 -17.15
C SER A 33 45.98 9.09 -17.54
N ASP A 34 45.60 8.84 -18.80
CA ASP A 34 44.22 9.04 -19.26
C ASP A 34 43.28 8.02 -18.62
N ARG A 35 43.71 6.75 -18.52
CA ARG A 35 42.93 5.70 -17.87
C ARG A 35 42.72 5.98 -16.37
N LEU A 36 43.79 6.36 -15.68
CA LEU A 36 43.74 6.70 -14.25
C LEU A 36 42.91 7.95 -13.99
N SER A 37 43.07 9.00 -14.80
CA SER A 37 42.28 10.23 -14.67
C SER A 37 40.80 9.99 -14.93
N GLY A 38 40.45 9.16 -15.92
CA GLY A 38 39.05 8.80 -16.19
C GLY A 38 38.45 7.93 -15.09
N LEU A 39 39.24 7.01 -14.53
CA LEU A 39 38.86 6.18 -13.39
C LEU A 39 38.57 7.03 -12.17
N ASP A 40 39.48 7.94 -11.81
CA ASP A 40 39.31 8.84 -10.68
C ASP A 40 38.16 9.82 -10.89
N GLY A 41 37.93 10.28 -12.13
CA GLY A 41 36.78 11.12 -12.47
C GLY A 41 35.43 10.40 -12.40
N THR A 42 35.40 9.09 -12.71
CA THR A 42 34.15 8.29 -12.74
C THR A 42 33.83 7.67 -11.39
N LEU A 43 34.83 7.12 -10.72
CA LEU A 43 34.68 6.39 -9.47
C LEU A 43 35.01 7.22 -8.24
N GLY A 44 35.83 8.28 -8.37
CA GLY A 44 36.49 8.88 -7.23
C GLY A 44 37.39 7.89 -6.49
N HIS A 45 37.74 8.21 -5.25
CA HIS A 45 38.48 7.32 -4.35
C HIS A 45 37.47 6.52 -3.50
N ILE A 46 36.92 5.43 -4.05
CA ILE A 46 36.06 4.50 -3.29
C ILE A 46 36.97 3.53 -2.52
N ASP A 47 37.08 3.74 -1.22
CA ASP A 47 37.83 2.85 -0.32
C ASP A 47 36.95 1.66 0.10
N GLY A 48 37.53 0.53 0.49
CA GLY A 48 36.78 -0.59 1.09
C GLY A 48 35.88 -1.42 0.14
N ASP A 49 35.74 -1.02 -1.13
CA ASP A 49 35.13 -1.86 -2.18
C ASP A 49 36.22 -2.63 -2.94
N GLU A 50 36.41 -3.90 -2.56
CA GLU A 50 37.40 -4.79 -3.17
C GLU A 50 37.22 -4.95 -4.69
N HIS A 51 35.98 -4.95 -5.20
CA HIS A 51 35.74 -5.06 -6.64
C HIS A 51 36.22 -3.82 -7.39
N ILE A 52 35.95 -2.63 -6.85
CA ILE A 52 36.46 -1.39 -7.42
C ILE A 52 37.98 -1.32 -7.32
N GLN A 53 38.58 -1.80 -6.22
CA GLN A 53 40.03 -1.85 -6.09
C GLN A 53 40.67 -2.84 -7.08
N ASN A 54 40.04 -3.98 -7.34
CA ASN A 54 40.47 -4.93 -8.36
C ASN A 54 40.40 -4.31 -9.77
N TRP A 55 39.31 -3.60 -10.09
CA TRP A 55 39.21 -2.87 -11.36
C TRP A 55 40.23 -1.75 -11.47
N ARG A 56 40.48 -1.01 -10.39
CA ARG A 56 41.52 0.02 -10.32
C ARG A 56 42.89 -0.58 -10.60
N ALA A 57 43.25 -1.70 -9.96
CA ALA A 57 44.50 -2.39 -10.22
C ALA A 57 44.61 -2.84 -11.69
N LYS A 58 43.53 -3.39 -12.25
CA LYS A 58 43.50 -3.88 -13.62
C LYS A 58 43.66 -2.75 -14.65
N ILE A 59 42.89 -1.67 -14.52
CA ILE A 59 42.93 -0.49 -15.40
C ILE A 59 44.27 0.24 -15.29
N SER A 60 44.87 0.26 -14.09
CA SER A 60 46.21 0.82 -13.86
C SER A 60 47.28 0.02 -14.60
N SER A 61 47.14 -1.31 -14.64
CA SER A 61 48.14 -2.20 -15.25
C SER A 61 48.10 -2.23 -16.78
N SER A 62 46.91 -2.13 -17.39
CA SER A 62 46.74 -2.22 -18.85
C SER A 62 45.36 -1.71 -19.28
N ARG A 63 45.19 -1.47 -20.59
CA ARG A 63 43.87 -1.21 -21.18
C ARG A 63 42.99 -2.46 -21.08
N LEU A 64 41.68 -2.26 -20.92
CA LEU A 64 40.73 -3.37 -20.88
C LEU A 64 40.60 -4.03 -22.27
N ASN A 65 40.42 -5.36 -22.28
CA ASN A 65 40.01 -6.10 -23.47
C ASN A 65 38.48 -6.10 -23.63
N ASP A 66 37.95 -6.62 -24.73
CA ASP A 66 36.50 -6.55 -25.02
C ASP A 66 35.62 -7.23 -23.96
N GLU A 67 36.06 -8.35 -23.38
CA GLU A 67 35.33 -9.04 -22.30
C GLU A 67 35.34 -8.20 -21.01
N ASP A 68 36.50 -7.62 -20.69
CA ASP A 68 36.71 -6.78 -19.53
C ASP A 68 35.93 -5.47 -19.59
N VAL A 69 35.76 -4.90 -20.79
CA VAL A 69 34.92 -3.72 -21.00
C VAL A 69 33.48 -4.04 -20.60
N SER A 70 32.91 -5.15 -21.10
CA SER A 70 31.54 -5.50 -20.78
C SER A 70 31.33 -5.75 -19.28
N LEU A 71 32.29 -6.40 -18.62
CA LEU A 71 32.25 -6.64 -17.18
C LEU A 71 32.42 -5.36 -16.37
N PHE A 72 33.31 -4.46 -16.80
CA PHE A 72 33.53 -3.18 -16.13
C PHE A 72 32.34 -2.24 -16.28
N GLU A 73 31.73 -2.17 -17.47
CA GLU A 73 30.50 -1.39 -17.68
C GLU A 73 29.36 -1.89 -16.79
N LYS A 74 29.19 -3.21 -16.68
CA LYS A 74 28.23 -3.79 -15.72
C LYS A 74 28.55 -3.40 -14.29
N GLU A 75 29.83 -3.37 -13.91
CA GLU A 75 30.25 -2.95 -12.57
C GLU A 75 29.94 -1.47 -12.28
N LEU A 76 30.14 -0.59 -13.26
CA LEU A 76 29.81 0.83 -13.16
C LEU A 76 28.31 1.04 -12.96
N MET A 77 27.48 0.21 -13.62
CA MET A 77 26.02 0.26 -13.47
C MET A 77 25.53 -0.17 -12.08
N LEU A 78 26.42 -0.69 -11.21
CA LEU A 78 26.12 -0.99 -9.81
C LEU A 78 26.52 0.14 -8.86
N LEU A 79 26.92 1.31 -9.35
CA LEU A 79 27.21 2.48 -8.53
C LEU A 79 25.94 3.32 -8.35
N PRO A 80 25.55 3.67 -7.11
CA PRO A 80 24.36 4.48 -6.84
C PRO A 80 24.30 5.79 -7.62
N GLU A 81 25.43 6.47 -7.82
CA GLU A 81 25.50 7.72 -8.58
C GLU A 81 25.18 7.51 -10.06
N ILE A 82 25.73 6.45 -10.66
CA ILE A 82 25.48 6.10 -12.06
C ILE A 82 24.02 5.65 -12.24
N VAL A 83 23.48 4.90 -11.28
CA VAL A 83 22.06 4.53 -11.29
C VAL A 83 21.18 5.79 -11.19
N PHE A 84 21.50 6.73 -10.30
CA PHE A 84 20.79 8.00 -10.18
C PHE A 84 20.81 8.81 -11.49
N GLU A 85 21.99 8.99 -12.10
CA GLU A 85 22.14 9.68 -13.39
C GLU A 85 21.32 9.00 -14.49
N ASN A 86 21.32 7.67 -14.53
CA ASN A 86 20.56 6.90 -15.51
C ASN A 86 19.05 7.01 -15.28
N ILE A 87 18.59 7.04 -14.03
CA ILE A 87 17.19 7.31 -13.70
C ILE A 87 16.82 8.70 -14.21
N GLN A 88 17.57 9.75 -13.85
CA GLN A 88 17.28 11.12 -14.32
C GLN A 88 17.24 11.22 -15.85
N ALA A 89 18.21 10.60 -16.52
CA ALA A 89 18.30 10.62 -17.97
C ALA A 89 17.17 9.83 -18.64
N GLY A 90 16.81 8.66 -18.09
CA GLY A 90 15.68 7.85 -18.57
C GLY A 90 14.34 8.54 -18.35
N VAL A 91 14.15 9.12 -17.17
CA VAL A 91 12.98 9.91 -16.78
C VAL A 91 12.78 11.10 -17.72
N SER A 92 13.85 11.84 -18.03
CA SER A 92 13.81 12.95 -19.01
C SER A 92 13.46 12.50 -20.44
N ARG A 93 13.73 11.24 -20.78
CA ARG A 93 13.39 10.65 -22.09
C ARG A 93 12.04 9.94 -22.13
N GLY A 94 11.39 9.75 -20.98
CA GLY A 94 10.17 8.94 -20.85
C GLY A 94 10.41 7.43 -20.93
N GLU A 95 11.66 6.97 -20.81
CA GLU A 95 12.05 5.57 -20.92
C GLU A 95 13.04 5.22 -19.81
N THR A 96 12.55 4.56 -18.74
CA THR A 96 13.41 4.05 -17.66
C THR A 96 13.23 2.55 -17.52
N PRO A 97 14.25 1.73 -17.89
CA PRO A 97 14.19 0.28 -17.73
C PRO A 97 13.92 -0.12 -16.28
N THR A 98 13.15 -1.20 -16.09
CA THR A 98 12.83 -1.72 -14.75
C THR A 98 14.08 -2.12 -13.97
N SER A 99 15.11 -2.63 -14.66
CA SER A 99 16.41 -3.00 -14.06
C SER A 99 17.20 -1.79 -13.56
N THR A 100 16.95 -0.59 -14.08
CA THR A 100 17.55 0.64 -13.58
C THR A 100 16.85 1.14 -12.32
N LEU A 101 15.53 0.98 -12.25
CA LEU A 101 14.72 1.38 -11.10
C LEU A 101 14.84 0.41 -9.92
N ALA A 102 14.91 -0.89 -10.23
CA ALA A 102 15.09 -1.96 -9.25
C ALA A 102 16.28 -2.84 -9.68
N PRO A 103 17.54 -2.38 -9.44
CA PRO A 103 18.72 -3.22 -9.65
C PRO A 103 18.58 -4.53 -8.89
N THR A 104 18.96 -5.65 -9.50
CA THR A 104 18.75 -6.99 -8.93
C THR A 104 20.02 -7.57 -8.30
N GLU A 105 21.11 -6.81 -8.29
CA GLU A 105 22.41 -7.27 -7.84
C GLU A 105 22.61 -6.89 -6.37
N PHE A 106 22.88 -7.88 -5.52
CA PHE A 106 23.09 -7.68 -4.07
C PHE A 106 24.12 -6.58 -3.76
N ARG A 107 25.20 -6.54 -4.54
CA ARG A 107 26.31 -5.59 -4.40
C ARG A 107 25.89 -4.14 -4.60
N TYR A 108 24.88 -3.87 -5.43
CA TYR A 108 24.33 -2.53 -5.58
C TYR A 108 23.82 -2.00 -4.23
N TYR A 109 23.09 -2.84 -3.50
CA TYR A 109 22.54 -2.47 -2.20
C TYR A 109 23.62 -2.33 -1.13
N GLU A 110 24.68 -3.14 -1.15
CA GLU A 110 25.84 -2.92 -0.27
C GLU A 110 26.51 -1.57 -0.49
N ARG A 111 26.55 -1.09 -1.74
CA ARG A 111 27.07 0.25 -2.05
C ARG A 111 26.10 1.36 -1.67
N LEU A 112 24.80 1.09 -1.72
CA LEU A 112 23.76 2.06 -1.43
C LEU A 112 23.54 2.29 0.07
N VAL A 113 23.56 1.22 0.88
CA VAL A 113 23.26 1.30 2.32
C VAL A 113 24.42 0.86 3.21
N GLY A 114 25.50 0.36 2.66
CA GLY A 114 26.63 -0.18 3.40
C GLY A 114 26.62 -1.70 3.53
N LYS A 115 27.81 -2.28 3.64
CA LYS A 115 27.97 -3.72 3.90
C LYS A 115 27.47 -4.08 5.29
N ARG A 116 26.81 -5.22 5.40
CA ARG A 116 26.59 -5.90 6.68
C ARG A 116 27.86 -6.68 7.02
N THR A 117 28.27 -6.65 8.28
CA THR A 117 29.35 -7.53 8.78
C THR A 117 28.72 -8.82 9.30
N THR A 118 28.27 -8.83 10.55
CA THR A 118 27.63 -9.98 11.22
C THR A 118 26.31 -9.61 11.89
N GLU A 119 25.84 -8.37 11.73
CA GLU A 119 24.72 -7.83 12.50
C GLU A 119 23.38 -8.47 12.07
N ALA A 120 22.68 -9.08 13.03
CA ALA A 120 21.37 -9.68 12.80
C ALA A 120 20.20 -8.77 13.23
N ALA A 121 20.48 -7.69 13.97
CA ALA A 121 19.49 -6.75 14.47
C ALA A 121 19.70 -5.35 13.87
N THR A 122 18.59 -4.62 13.69
CA THR A 122 18.57 -3.27 13.12
C THR A 122 19.48 -2.30 13.88
N ILE A 123 19.45 -2.33 15.22
CA ILE A 123 20.22 -1.39 16.04
C ILE A 123 21.72 -1.64 15.92
N ASP A 124 22.15 -2.90 15.94
CA ASP A 124 23.55 -3.28 15.81
C ASP A 124 24.08 -2.82 14.45
N TYR A 125 23.30 -3.03 13.38
CA TYR A 125 23.65 -2.57 12.04
C TYR A 125 23.77 -1.05 11.95
N LEU A 126 22.85 -0.31 12.58
CA LEU A 126 22.89 1.16 12.59
C LEU A 126 24.14 1.69 13.31
N GLN A 127 24.56 1.03 14.39
CA GLN A 127 25.77 1.40 15.15
C GLN A 127 27.07 0.93 14.48
N GLY A 128 27.02 -0.16 13.71
CA GLY A 128 28.14 -0.72 12.96
C GLY A 128 28.12 -0.31 11.48
N GLY A 129 27.66 -1.21 10.62
CA GLY A 129 27.70 -1.08 9.15
C GLY A 129 27.19 0.26 8.60
N ALA A 130 26.03 0.75 9.06
CA ALA A 130 25.48 2.01 8.59
C ALA A 130 26.33 3.22 9.01
N SER A 131 26.85 3.21 10.25
CA SER A 131 27.72 4.26 10.77
C SER A 131 29.05 4.33 10.01
N ALA A 132 29.69 3.17 9.80
CA ALA A 132 30.91 3.08 9.00
C ALA A 132 30.67 3.57 7.56
N HIS A 133 29.55 3.16 6.94
CA HIS A 133 29.18 3.60 5.60
C HIS A 133 28.96 5.12 5.53
N ALA A 134 28.17 5.69 6.44
CA ALA A 134 27.89 7.12 6.49
C ALA A 134 29.16 7.95 6.73
N ALA A 135 30.03 7.51 7.64
CA ALA A 135 31.32 8.17 7.90
C ALA A 135 32.24 8.14 6.68
N GLN A 136 32.27 7.01 5.96
CA GLN A 136 33.01 6.90 4.73
C GLN A 136 32.46 7.84 3.65
N GLN A 137 31.14 7.85 3.43
CA GLN A 137 30.51 8.73 2.44
C GLN A 137 30.81 10.19 2.74
N TYR A 138 30.68 10.63 4.00
CA TYR A 138 30.97 12.01 4.38
C TYR A 138 32.45 12.36 4.17
N LYS A 139 33.36 11.49 4.60
CA LYS A 139 34.81 11.70 4.43
C LYS A 139 35.20 11.87 2.96
N GLN A 140 34.55 11.13 2.06
CA GLN A 140 34.90 11.10 0.64
C GLN A 140 34.20 12.17 -0.20
N LYS A 141 32.95 12.51 0.13
CA LYS A 141 32.06 13.33 -0.72
C LYS A 141 31.51 14.58 -0.04
N GLY A 142 31.88 14.84 1.22
CA GLY A 142 31.41 16.00 1.98
C GLY A 142 29.88 16.07 2.02
N LEU A 143 29.31 17.22 1.66
CA LEU A 143 27.87 17.45 1.63
C LEU A 143 27.07 16.37 0.85
N GLU A 144 27.54 15.92 -0.31
CA GLU A 144 26.86 14.84 -1.07
C GLU A 144 26.88 13.52 -0.29
N GLY A 145 27.97 13.26 0.44
CA GLY A 145 28.05 12.12 1.34
C GLY A 145 27.01 12.18 2.47
N LEU A 146 26.73 13.36 3.03
CA LEU A 146 25.65 13.54 4.02
C LEU A 146 24.26 13.32 3.40
N LYS A 147 24.04 13.82 2.18
CA LYS A 147 22.78 13.55 1.45
C LYS A 147 22.60 12.04 1.23
N ASN A 148 23.66 11.32 0.88
CA ASN A 148 23.61 9.87 0.73
C ASN A 148 23.35 9.16 2.07
N ALA A 149 23.99 9.59 3.15
CA ALA A 149 23.76 9.03 4.49
C ALA A 149 22.28 9.17 4.94
N LEU A 150 21.60 10.24 4.53
CA LEU A 150 20.18 10.42 4.83
C LEU A 150 19.25 9.43 4.14
N LEU A 151 19.68 8.71 3.08
CA LEU A 151 18.89 7.63 2.48
C LEU A 151 18.60 6.49 3.48
N LEU A 152 19.41 6.36 4.53
CA LEU A 152 19.27 5.36 5.59
C LEU A 152 18.26 5.77 6.69
N SER A 153 17.52 6.86 6.49
CA SER A 153 16.63 7.47 7.50
C SER A 153 15.27 6.75 7.68
N SER A 154 15.15 5.50 7.26
CA SER A 154 13.95 4.67 7.50
C SER A 154 13.79 4.23 8.96
N HIS A 155 14.74 4.59 9.84
CA HIS A 155 14.66 4.37 11.28
C HIS A 155 15.18 5.61 12.06
N PRO A 156 14.52 6.02 13.16
CA PRO A 156 14.83 7.26 13.88
C PRO A 156 16.25 7.34 14.47
N LYS A 157 16.84 6.19 14.85
CA LYS A 157 18.23 6.15 15.33
C LYS A 157 19.29 6.55 14.30
N MET A 158 18.94 6.69 13.03
CA MET A 158 19.88 7.25 12.05
C MET A 158 20.31 8.68 12.43
N ALA A 159 19.48 9.44 13.16
CA ALA A 159 19.86 10.74 13.68
C ALA A 159 21.05 10.69 14.66
N ASP A 160 21.23 9.58 15.40
CA ASP A 160 22.40 9.38 16.28
C ASP A 160 23.67 9.19 15.44
N VAL A 161 23.56 8.41 14.35
CA VAL A 161 24.66 8.17 13.41
C VAL A 161 25.10 9.48 12.77
N LEU A 162 24.16 10.27 12.23
CA LEU A 162 24.46 11.58 11.63
C LEU A 162 25.11 12.55 12.62
N HIS A 163 24.65 12.56 13.87
CA HIS A 163 25.24 13.38 14.92
C HIS A 163 26.69 12.98 15.22
N SER A 164 27.03 11.68 15.15
CA SER A 164 28.40 11.18 15.39
C SER A 164 29.40 11.57 14.29
N LEU A 165 28.94 11.94 13.09
CA LEU A 165 29.81 12.34 11.98
C LEU A 165 30.49 13.69 12.20
N GLN A 166 29.96 14.52 13.12
CA GLN A 166 30.43 15.88 13.41
C GLN A 166 30.70 16.73 12.16
N PRO A 167 29.71 16.89 11.26
CA PRO A 167 29.90 17.66 10.04
C PRO A 167 30.08 19.15 10.33
N SER A 168 30.69 19.86 9.37
CA SER A 168 30.86 21.31 9.48
C SER A 168 29.50 22.04 9.53
N ASN A 169 29.42 23.15 10.26
CA ASN A 169 28.20 23.96 10.32
C ASN A 169 27.78 24.49 8.94
N GLU A 170 28.71 24.67 8.01
CA GLU A 170 28.43 25.05 6.62
C GLU A 170 27.72 23.93 5.87
N ASP A 171 28.23 22.70 5.95
CA ASP A 171 27.58 21.52 5.35
C ASP A 171 26.18 21.32 5.94
N VAL A 172 26.02 21.45 7.27
CA VAL A 172 24.72 21.32 7.92
C VAL A 172 23.74 22.36 7.36
N ARG A 173 24.12 23.65 7.29
CA ARG A 173 23.23 24.68 6.73
C ARG A 173 22.86 24.42 5.27
N ALA A 174 23.83 24.03 4.44
CA ALA A 174 23.59 23.72 3.04
C ALA A 174 22.66 22.50 2.88
N LEU A 175 22.83 21.49 3.72
CA LEU A 175 22.00 20.28 3.73
C LEU A 175 20.55 20.59 4.09
N PHE A 176 20.30 21.37 5.15
CA PHE A 176 18.94 21.72 5.56
C PHE A 176 18.22 22.61 4.56
N LYS A 177 18.96 23.48 3.86
CA LYS A 177 18.43 24.21 2.70
C LYS A 177 17.96 23.23 1.62
N TRP A 178 18.82 22.28 1.22
CA TRP A 178 18.49 21.27 0.22
C TRP A 178 17.31 20.39 0.66
N LEU A 179 17.26 19.95 1.92
CA LEU A 179 16.16 19.14 2.45
C LEU A 179 14.82 19.85 2.34
N ALA A 180 14.78 21.14 2.68
CA ALA A 180 13.56 21.94 2.58
C ALA A 180 13.15 22.18 1.12
N GLU A 181 14.10 22.35 0.20
CA GLU A 181 13.81 22.68 -1.21
C GLU A 181 13.53 21.44 -2.08
N SER A 182 14.20 20.31 -1.82
CA SER A 182 14.25 19.18 -2.76
C SER A 182 14.49 17.81 -2.13
N GLY A 183 14.36 17.67 -0.81
CA GLY A 183 14.56 16.39 -0.13
C GLY A 183 13.48 15.34 -0.43
N ASP A 184 13.88 14.06 -0.51
CA ASP A 184 12.95 12.91 -0.43
C ASP A 184 12.33 12.80 0.96
N ARG A 185 11.19 12.10 1.08
CA ARG A 185 10.41 12.12 2.34
C ARG A 185 11.13 11.47 3.51
N PHE A 186 11.80 10.33 3.31
CA PHE A 186 12.56 9.70 4.39
C PHE A 186 13.74 10.56 4.85
N SER A 187 14.46 11.19 3.92
CA SER A 187 15.57 12.09 4.25
C SER A 187 15.09 13.37 4.93
N GLN A 188 13.93 13.90 4.56
CA GLN A 188 13.30 15.02 5.26
C GLN A 188 12.92 14.65 6.70
N VAL A 189 12.34 13.47 6.92
CA VAL A 189 12.00 13.00 8.27
C VAL A 189 13.26 12.79 9.12
N GLY A 190 14.27 12.05 8.62
CA GLY A 190 15.52 11.84 9.35
C GLY A 190 16.31 13.13 9.58
N GLY A 191 16.33 14.02 8.58
CA GLY A 191 16.90 15.35 8.69
C GLY A 191 16.19 16.18 9.75
N PHE A 192 14.85 16.11 9.83
CA PHE A 192 14.09 16.79 10.87
C PHE A 192 14.48 16.29 12.28
N GLU A 193 14.50 14.97 12.49
CA GLU A 193 14.87 14.33 13.76
C GLU A 193 16.27 14.69 14.23
N TRP A 194 17.21 14.85 13.29
CA TRP A 194 18.56 15.30 13.57
C TRP A 194 18.64 16.81 13.83
N GLY A 195 17.96 17.61 13.01
CA GLY A 195 17.99 19.08 13.05
C GLY A 195 17.46 19.68 14.33
N VAL A 196 16.35 19.15 14.86
CA VAL A 196 15.76 19.64 16.13
C VAL A 196 16.73 19.52 17.31
N ARG A 197 17.67 18.57 17.26
CA ARG A 197 18.67 18.36 18.32
C ARG A 197 19.73 19.45 18.34
N MET A 198 19.93 20.16 17.23
CA MET A 198 20.98 21.16 17.01
C MET A 198 20.50 22.61 17.20
N LEU A 199 19.20 22.84 17.45
CA LEU A 199 18.60 24.18 17.52
C LEU A 199 19.22 25.11 18.57
N GLU A 200 19.83 24.56 19.63
CA GLU A 200 20.54 25.37 20.64
C GLU A 200 21.81 26.02 20.08
N HIS A 201 22.45 25.40 19.09
CA HIS A 201 23.72 25.85 18.51
C HIS A 201 23.56 26.41 17.10
N LEU A 202 22.51 25.99 16.38
CA LEU A 202 22.17 26.41 15.01
C LEU A 202 20.69 26.80 14.93
N PRO A 203 20.27 27.91 15.57
CA PRO A 203 18.88 28.37 15.56
C PRO A 203 18.36 28.71 14.15
N GLU A 204 19.24 29.00 13.20
CA GLU A 204 18.87 29.25 11.80
C GLU A 204 18.20 28.04 11.12
N LEU A 205 18.34 26.83 11.68
CA LEU A 205 17.69 25.63 11.17
C LEU A 205 16.17 25.60 11.45
N GLU A 206 15.64 26.49 12.30
CA GLU A 206 14.19 26.54 12.56
C GLU A 206 13.39 26.75 11.27
N ARG A 207 13.85 27.63 10.37
CA ARG A 207 13.13 27.92 9.11
C ARG A 207 13.02 26.69 8.19
N PRO A 208 14.12 25.98 7.83
CA PRO A 208 14.00 24.77 7.03
C PRO A 208 13.22 23.65 7.76
N LEU A 209 13.34 23.52 9.08
CA LEU A 209 12.57 22.54 9.85
C LEU A 209 11.04 22.81 9.79
N ILE A 210 10.62 24.07 9.91
CA ILE A 210 9.22 24.46 9.71
C ILE A 210 8.75 24.08 8.31
N SER A 211 9.55 24.40 7.27
CA SER A 211 9.20 24.07 5.89
C SER A 211 9.03 22.56 5.68
N ILE A 212 9.94 21.75 6.23
CA ILE A 212 9.84 20.29 6.17
C ILE A 212 8.56 19.80 6.85
N ALA A 213 8.28 20.26 8.08
CA ALA A 213 7.09 19.86 8.81
C ALA A 213 5.79 20.26 8.09
N GLU A 214 5.73 21.47 7.51
CA GLU A 214 4.58 21.91 6.72
C GLU A 214 4.39 21.07 5.45
N GLN A 215 5.47 20.66 4.78
CA GLN A 215 5.38 19.77 3.62
C GLN A 215 4.90 18.36 3.99
N ILE A 216 5.42 17.78 5.08
CA ILE A 216 4.94 16.47 5.57
C ILE A 216 3.47 16.58 5.97
N LYS A 217 3.06 17.67 6.62
CA LYS A 217 1.65 17.93 6.94
C LYS A 217 0.79 18.05 5.69
N ALA A 218 1.28 18.70 4.64
CA ALA A 218 0.57 18.91 3.38
C ALA A 218 0.43 17.64 2.52
N ASP A 219 1.22 16.59 2.77
CA ASP A 219 1.04 15.32 2.06
C ASP A 219 -0.33 14.71 2.37
N ASP A 220 -1.17 14.61 1.34
CA ASP A 220 -2.45 13.92 1.39
C ASP A 220 -2.27 12.45 1.02
N PRO A 221 -2.48 11.49 1.96
CA PRO A 221 -2.36 10.06 1.66
C PRO A 221 -3.35 9.58 0.60
N ARG A 222 -4.47 10.30 0.40
CA ARG A 222 -5.51 9.96 -0.58
C ARG A 222 -5.21 10.48 -1.98
N SER A 223 -4.18 11.31 -2.15
CA SER A 223 -3.82 11.83 -3.47
C SER A 223 -3.27 10.69 -4.34
N PRO A 224 -3.93 10.34 -5.47
CA PRO A 224 -3.52 9.19 -6.30
C PRO A 224 -2.14 9.40 -6.94
N ASN A 225 -1.73 10.66 -7.07
CA ASN A 225 -0.45 11.10 -7.60
C ASN A 225 0.43 11.73 -6.49
N GLY A 226 0.08 11.55 -5.21
CA GLY A 226 0.81 12.10 -4.08
C GLY A 226 2.14 11.38 -3.82
N ARG A 227 3.07 12.07 -3.15
CA ARG A 227 4.40 11.54 -2.82
C ARG A 227 4.34 10.27 -1.97
N LEU A 228 3.36 10.18 -1.07
CA LEU A 228 3.16 8.98 -0.22
C LEU A 228 2.75 7.75 -1.04
N LYS A 229 1.78 7.89 -1.96
CA LYS A 229 1.37 6.77 -2.83
C LYS A 229 2.49 6.34 -3.78
N GLN A 230 3.22 7.31 -4.31
CA GLN A 230 4.40 7.04 -5.12
C GLN A 230 5.46 6.26 -4.33
N LEU A 231 5.79 6.71 -3.13
CA LEU A 231 6.78 6.06 -2.27
C LEU A 231 6.38 4.62 -1.94
N ALA A 232 5.13 4.39 -1.51
CA ALA A 232 4.61 3.05 -1.25
C ALA A 232 4.69 2.15 -2.50
N THR A 233 4.32 2.68 -3.66
CA THR A 233 4.36 1.95 -4.94
C THR A 233 5.79 1.60 -5.33
N LEU A 234 6.73 2.54 -5.19
CA LEU A 234 8.15 2.33 -5.49
C LEU A 234 8.75 1.24 -4.58
N VAL A 235 8.53 1.34 -3.27
CA VAL A 235 9.02 0.35 -2.31
C VAL A 235 8.48 -1.04 -2.65
N SER A 236 7.16 -1.16 -2.88
CA SER A 236 6.55 -2.43 -3.26
C SER A 236 7.09 -2.97 -4.59
N PHE A 237 7.28 -2.11 -5.59
CA PHE A 237 7.82 -2.49 -6.89
C PHE A 237 9.27 -2.99 -6.81
N ILE A 238 10.13 -2.26 -6.11
CA ILE A 238 11.55 -2.60 -5.96
C ILE A 238 11.70 -3.88 -5.13
N ASP A 239 10.96 -4.00 -4.02
CA ASP A 239 11.06 -5.17 -3.17
C ASP A 239 10.53 -6.45 -3.84
N GLY A 240 9.40 -6.34 -4.54
CA GLY A 240 8.92 -7.42 -5.41
C GLY A 240 9.88 -7.71 -6.56
N GLY A 241 10.64 -6.70 -6.99
CA GLY A 241 11.81 -6.78 -7.86
C GLY A 241 12.81 -7.82 -7.38
N LEU A 242 13.30 -7.59 -6.15
CA LEU A 242 14.33 -8.38 -5.47
C LEU A 242 13.82 -9.77 -5.11
N ALA A 243 12.62 -9.87 -4.55
CA ALA A 243 12.01 -11.14 -4.15
C ALA A 243 11.91 -12.12 -5.33
N HIS A 244 11.42 -11.65 -6.47
CA HIS A 244 11.33 -12.47 -7.69
C HIS A 244 12.71 -12.84 -8.26
N ALA A 245 13.70 -11.93 -8.19
CA ALA A 245 15.06 -12.23 -8.61
C ALA A 245 15.82 -13.15 -7.63
N GLY A 246 15.29 -13.33 -6.42
CA GLY A 246 15.96 -14.05 -5.33
C GLY A 246 17.14 -13.31 -4.72
N THR A 247 17.24 -12.01 -4.94
CA THR A 247 18.30 -11.15 -4.41
C THR A 247 18.10 -10.95 -2.90
N SER A 248 19.19 -10.97 -2.13
CA SER A 248 19.18 -10.72 -0.68
C SER A 248 18.38 -11.73 0.15
N ARG A 249 18.14 -12.96 -0.35
CA ARG A 249 17.47 -14.03 0.42
C ARG A 249 18.14 -14.34 1.77
N ASP A 250 19.47 -14.24 1.81
CA ASP A 250 20.29 -14.49 3.01
C ASP A 250 20.51 -13.23 3.88
N ALA A 251 19.98 -12.08 3.46
CA ALA A 251 20.02 -10.87 4.25
C ALA A 251 18.82 -10.80 5.21
N PRO A 252 18.95 -10.17 6.38
CA PRO A 252 17.83 -9.97 7.28
C PRO A 252 16.82 -9.02 6.61
N PRO A 253 15.50 -9.19 6.82
CA PRO A 253 14.52 -8.40 6.11
C PRO A 253 14.68 -6.88 6.34
N PHE A 254 15.05 -6.43 7.54
CA PHE A 254 15.32 -5.01 7.81
C PHE A 254 16.40 -4.42 6.88
N TRP A 255 17.46 -5.17 6.58
CA TRP A 255 18.57 -4.66 5.75
C TRP A 255 18.13 -4.56 4.30
N ARG A 256 17.46 -5.59 3.78
CA ARG A 256 16.85 -5.55 2.43
C ARG A 256 15.87 -4.39 2.32
N ARG A 257 14.95 -4.24 3.30
CA ARG A 257 13.95 -3.18 3.32
C ARG A 257 14.58 -1.79 3.41
N MET A 258 15.67 -1.63 4.15
CA MET A 258 16.44 -0.38 4.15
C MET A 258 17.00 -0.07 2.75
N GLY A 259 17.59 -1.04 2.06
CA GLY A 259 18.08 -0.89 0.69
C GLY A 259 16.98 -0.54 -0.30
N VAL A 260 15.82 -1.19 -0.20
CA VAL A 260 14.62 -0.91 -1.00
C VAL A 260 14.13 0.52 -0.78
N ILE A 261 14.00 0.94 0.49
CA ILE A 261 13.55 2.30 0.83
C ILE A 261 14.57 3.34 0.37
N ALA A 262 15.86 3.10 0.56
CA ALA A 262 16.93 3.97 0.08
C ALA A 262 16.87 4.15 -1.45
N GLN A 263 16.61 3.06 -2.20
CA GLN A 263 16.44 3.12 -3.64
C GLN A 263 15.18 3.89 -4.04
N ALA A 264 14.05 3.68 -3.35
CA ALA A 264 12.83 4.44 -3.57
C ALA A 264 13.04 5.94 -3.34
N SER A 265 13.73 6.31 -2.25
CA SER A 265 14.14 7.70 -1.97
C SER A 265 15.08 8.26 -3.05
N LEU A 266 16.02 7.47 -3.57
CA LEU A 266 16.93 7.88 -4.64
C LEU A 266 16.17 8.19 -5.94
N ILE A 267 15.19 7.35 -6.29
CA ILE A 267 14.29 7.59 -7.43
C ILE A 267 13.44 8.85 -7.21
N GLU A 268 12.91 9.04 -6.00
CA GLU A 268 12.16 10.24 -5.66
C GLU A 268 13.00 11.51 -5.87
N ARG A 269 14.26 11.52 -5.42
CA ARG A 269 15.21 12.61 -5.69
C ARG A 269 15.39 12.86 -7.18
N ALA A 270 15.52 11.79 -7.98
CA ALA A 270 15.71 11.91 -9.42
C ALA A 270 14.49 12.54 -10.11
N PHE A 271 13.28 12.22 -9.65
CA PHE A 271 12.05 12.82 -10.17
C PHE A 271 11.94 14.30 -9.80
N ILE A 272 12.22 14.65 -8.53
CA ILE A 272 12.25 16.05 -8.07
C ILE A 272 13.24 16.87 -8.89
N ALA A 273 14.46 16.35 -9.08
CA ALA A 273 15.51 17.02 -9.83
C ALA A 273 15.17 17.20 -11.32
N SER A 274 14.32 16.33 -11.88
CA SER A 274 13.88 16.42 -13.29
C SER A 274 12.61 17.27 -13.47
N GLY A 275 12.03 17.79 -12.38
CA GLY A 275 10.81 18.62 -12.42
C GLY A 275 9.58 17.90 -12.96
N LEU A 276 9.55 16.57 -12.92
CA LEU A 276 8.42 15.80 -13.43
C LEU A 276 7.34 15.58 -12.38
N GLU A 277 6.09 15.75 -12.80
CA GLU A 277 4.93 15.31 -12.03
C GLU A 277 4.74 13.78 -12.16
N THR A 278 4.28 13.20 -11.06
CA THR A 278 4.36 11.80 -10.59
C THR A 278 3.61 10.72 -11.40
N ASN A 279 3.30 10.97 -12.66
CA ASN A 279 2.49 10.08 -13.51
C ASN A 279 3.23 8.81 -13.99
N ALA A 280 4.57 8.73 -13.86
CA ALA A 280 5.40 7.62 -14.34
C ALA A 280 5.14 6.27 -13.63
N THR A 281 4.49 6.26 -12.46
CA THR A 281 4.26 5.03 -11.68
C THR A 281 3.07 4.18 -12.15
N ARG A 282 2.25 4.70 -13.08
CA ARG A 282 1.02 4.02 -13.54
C ARG A 282 1.31 2.74 -14.33
N GLU A 283 2.41 2.71 -15.08
CA GLU A 283 2.77 1.55 -15.92
C GLU A 283 3.15 0.31 -15.10
N TRP A 284 3.54 0.47 -13.83
CA TRP A 284 4.05 -0.65 -13.03
C TRP A 284 2.97 -1.46 -12.31
N LYS A 285 1.72 -0.95 -12.28
CA LYS A 285 0.56 -1.56 -11.61
C LYS A 285 0.11 -2.92 -12.20
N GLY A 286 0.73 -3.41 -13.26
CA GLY A 286 0.46 -4.73 -13.86
C GLY A 286 1.64 -5.70 -13.90
N SER A 287 2.80 -5.35 -13.31
CA SER A 287 4.05 -6.11 -13.45
C SER A 287 4.14 -7.40 -12.62
N GLY A 288 3.12 -7.73 -11.82
CA GLY A 288 3.15 -8.86 -10.87
C GLY A 288 4.05 -8.65 -9.65
N ARG A 289 4.87 -7.57 -9.62
CA ARG A 289 5.83 -7.29 -8.54
C ARG A 289 5.15 -7.06 -7.17
N GLY A 290 3.97 -6.46 -7.15
CA GLY A 290 3.22 -6.25 -5.91
C GLY A 290 2.91 -7.55 -5.16
N GLN A 291 2.62 -8.64 -5.88
CA GLN A 291 2.38 -9.95 -5.28
C GLN A 291 3.65 -10.55 -4.66
N TYR A 292 4.79 -10.45 -5.36
CA TYR A 292 6.08 -10.86 -4.81
C TYR A 292 6.46 -10.08 -3.55
N PHE A 293 6.28 -8.76 -3.55
CA PHE A 293 6.48 -7.94 -2.33
C PHE A 293 5.59 -8.43 -1.18
N TYR A 294 4.29 -8.59 -1.44
CA TYR A 294 3.34 -8.92 -0.40
C TYR A 294 3.67 -10.28 0.23
N ILE A 295 3.93 -11.29 -0.59
CA ILE A 295 4.22 -12.66 -0.13
C ILE A 295 5.62 -12.74 0.50
N GLN A 296 6.62 -12.04 -0.04
CA GLN A 296 7.94 -11.96 0.60
C GLN A 296 7.82 -11.39 2.01
N THR A 297 7.06 -10.30 2.17
CA THR A 297 6.84 -9.69 3.49
C THR A 297 6.12 -10.65 4.44
N LEU A 298 5.16 -11.44 3.96
CA LEU A 298 4.51 -12.49 4.76
C LEU A 298 5.49 -13.60 5.21
N VAL A 299 6.44 -13.98 4.36
CA VAL A 299 7.51 -14.92 4.71
C VAL A 299 8.45 -14.31 5.76
N ASP A 300 8.78 -13.02 5.63
CA ASP A 300 9.63 -12.29 6.56
C ASP A 300 9.06 -12.23 7.99
N LEU A 301 7.73 -12.32 8.16
CA LEU A 301 7.07 -12.33 9.48
C LEU A 301 7.60 -13.45 10.38
N ARG A 302 8.15 -14.53 9.81
CA ARG A 302 8.85 -15.56 10.59
C ARG A 302 9.98 -14.96 11.42
N THR A 303 10.71 -13.97 10.93
CA THR A 303 11.77 -13.28 11.67
C THR A 303 11.33 -11.91 12.21
N GLU A 304 10.38 -11.25 11.53
CA GLU A 304 9.93 -9.89 11.81
C GLU A 304 8.40 -9.80 12.01
N PRO A 305 7.84 -10.42 13.06
CA PRO A 305 6.41 -10.67 13.19
C PRO A 305 5.57 -9.40 13.39
N ARG A 306 6.21 -8.25 13.66
CA ARG A 306 5.49 -7.01 13.95
C ARG A 306 5.33 -6.09 12.73
N TRP A 307 6.04 -6.29 11.62
CA TRP A 307 5.91 -5.40 10.46
C TRP A 307 5.12 -6.06 9.34
N LEU A 308 3.85 -5.67 9.21
CA LEU A 308 2.91 -6.25 8.24
C LEU A 308 3.06 -5.57 6.87
N PRO A 309 2.79 -6.28 5.76
CA PRO A 309 2.83 -5.67 4.42
C PRO A 309 1.85 -4.50 4.28
N ASP A 310 0.74 -4.52 5.02
CA ASP A 310 -0.30 -3.48 5.00
C ASP A 310 0.19 -2.16 5.66
N PHE A 311 1.37 -2.15 6.29
CA PHE A 311 1.98 -0.91 6.80
C PHE A 311 2.64 -0.06 5.72
N LEU A 312 2.79 -0.61 4.51
CA LEU A 312 3.23 0.12 3.33
C LEU A 312 2.04 0.74 2.58
N GLU A 313 1.12 1.38 3.30
CA GLU A 313 0.04 2.18 2.72
C GLU A 313 0.24 3.67 2.99
N PRO A 314 -0.21 4.57 2.10
CA PRO A 314 0.00 6.02 2.24
C PRO A 314 -0.47 6.58 3.59
N GLU A 315 -1.62 6.12 4.09
CA GLU A 315 -2.18 6.53 5.37
C GLU A 315 -1.27 6.16 6.53
N GLN A 316 -0.70 4.95 6.48
CA GLN A 316 0.23 4.50 7.51
C GLN A 316 1.58 5.20 7.41
N LEU A 317 2.10 5.46 6.20
CA LEU A 317 3.31 6.26 5.99
C LEU A 317 3.12 7.70 6.50
N LYS A 318 1.93 8.29 6.29
CA LYS A 318 1.60 9.59 6.87
C LYS A 318 1.65 9.56 8.39
N ALA A 319 1.03 8.56 9.01
CA ALA A 319 1.02 8.40 10.46
C ALA A 319 2.44 8.21 11.03
N GLU A 320 3.26 7.37 10.37
CA GLU A 320 4.68 7.15 10.69
C GLU A 320 5.49 8.46 10.64
N PHE A 321 5.39 9.22 9.54
CA PHE A 321 6.16 10.46 9.38
C PHE A 321 5.72 11.54 10.36
N SER A 322 4.41 11.74 10.54
CA SER A 322 3.88 12.67 11.53
C SER A 322 4.29 12.29 12.95
N GLY A 323 4.18 11.00 13.31
CA GLY A 323 4.58 10.45 14.60
C GLY A 323 6.06 10.69 14.90
N ARG A 324 6.94 10.44 13.94
CA ARG A 324 8.39 10.67 14.06
C ARG A 324 8.75 12.14 14.26
N LEU A 325 8.16 13.05 13.47
CA LEU A 325 8.36 14.50 13.63
C LEU A 325 7.90 14.99 15.01
N VAL A 326 6.68 14.61 15.43
CA VAL A 326 6.12 14.99 16.73
C VAL A 326 6.94 14.41 17.88
N GLY A 327 7.34 13.14 17.79
CA GLY A 327 8.17 12.47 18.80
C GLY A 327 9.53 13.15 18.96
N ALA A 328 10.20 13.47 17.85
CA ALA A 328 11.49 14.17 17.89
C ALA A 328 11.39 15.60 18.44
N ALA A 329 10.33 16.34 18.08
CA ALA A 329 10.07 17.66 18.61
C ALA A 329 9.73 17.62 20.11
N ALA A 330 8.92 16.67 20.56
CA ALA A 330 8.59 16.47 21.96
C ALA A 330 9.84 16.16 22.80
N ALA A 331 10.71 15.27 22.31
CA ALA A 331 11.97 14.93 22.96
C ALA A 331 12.97 16.10 23.05
N ASN A 332 12.80 17.15 22.24
CA ASN A 332 13.65 18.34 22.19
C ASN A 332 12.87 19.65 22.45
N ALA A 333 11.73 19.57 23.16
CA ALA A 333 10.80 20.69 23.32
C ALA A 333 11.42 21.92 24.02
N ASN A 334 12.43 21.71 24.86
CA ASN A 334 13.18 22.78 25.53
C ASN A 334 14.11 23.55 24.58
N LYS A 335 14.55 22.91 23.48
CA LYS A 335 15.45 23.51 22.46
C LYS A 335 14.70 24.37 21.45
N ILE A 336 13.42 24.07 21.22
CA ILE A 336 12.57 24.77 20.25
C ILE A 336 12.07 26.10 20.84
N LYS A 337 12.49 27.22 20.24
CA LYS A 337 12.14 28.58 20.71
C LYS A 337 11.06 29.24 19.85
N SER A 338 11.02 28.96 18.55
CA SER A 338 9.98 29.47 17.65
C SER A 338 8.57 29.05 18.06
N SER A 339 7.68 30.02 18.24
CA SER A 339 6.26 29.76 18.49
C SER A 339 5.63 28.94 17.36
N LYS A 340 5.99 29.23 16.10
CA LYS A 340 5.45 28.54 14.94
C LYS A 340 5.75 27.04 14.94
N LEU A 341 6.98 26.66 15.31
CA LEU A 341 7.37 25.24 15.35
C LEU A 341 6.72 24.53 16.54
N ARG A 342 6.54 25.22 17.68
CA ARG A 342 5.81 24.70 18.84
C ARG A 342 4.33 24.50 18.53
N GLU A 343 3.69 25.48 17.91
CA GLU A 343 2.30 25.37 17.44
C GLU A 343 2.15 24.18 16.48
N LEU A 344 3.07 24.01 15.53
CA LEU A 344 2.93 22.96 14.52
C LEU A 344 3.07 21.52 15.09
N LEU A 345 3.87 21.30 16.14
CA LEU A 345 4.32 19.96 16.55
C LEU A 345 4.13 19.62 18.04
N ILE A 346 4.02 20.61 18.92
CA ILE A 346 4.05 20.43 20.38
C ILE A 346 2.71 20.81 21.01
N GLU A 347 2.10 21.91 20.59
CA GLU A 347 0.85 22.39 21.17
C GLU A 347 -0.34 21.57 20.64
N GLU A 348 -1.39 21.45 21.44
CA GLU A 348 -2.64 20.82 20.99
C GLU A 348 -3.45 21.81 20.16
N ASN A 349 -3.47 21.60 18.86
CA ASN A 349 -4.29 22.36 17.93
C ASN A 349 -4.76 21.49 16.76
N GLU A 350 -5.97 21.77 16.26
CA GLU A 350 -6.55 21.01 15.14
C GLU A 350 -5.78 21.21 13.82
N SER A 351 -4.98 22.28 13.75
CA SER A 351 -4.19 22.63 12.57
C SER A 351 -2.72 22.19 12.66
N GLY A 352 -2.29 21.49 13.72
CA GLY A 352 -0.93 20.98 13.86
C GLY A 352 -0.81 19.51 13.51
N LEU A 353 0.42 19.02 13.41
CA LEU A 353 0.73 17.62 13.10
C LEU A 353 0.34 16.66 14.22
N LYS A 354 0.19 17.14 15.47
CA LYS A 354 -0.31 16.32 16.57
C LYS A 354 -1.70 15.74 16.31
N ALA A 355 -2.56 16.44 15.57
CA ALA A 355 -3.89 15.95 15.19
C ALA A 355 -3.83 14.73 14.24
N ASP A 356 -2.71 14.57 13.53
CA ASP A 356 -2.45 13.42 12.65
C ASP A 356 -1.84 12.22 13.40
N VAL A 357 -1.33 12.42 14.62
CA VAL A 357 -0.76 11.36 15.48
C VAL A 357 -1.89 10.62 16.18
N ARG A 358 -2.61 9.77 15.43
CA ARG A 358 -3.74 9.00 15.94
C ARG A 358 -3.30 7.61 16.39
N PHE A 359 -3.80 7.20 17.55
CA PHE A 359 -3.69 5.82 18.01
C PHE A 359 -4.57 4.89 17.15
N PRO A 360 -4.10 3.68 16.79
CA PRO A 360 -2.78 3.11 17.08
C PRO A 360 -1.72 3.45 16.03
N PHE A 361 -2.11 3.99 14.87
CA PHE A 361 -1.29 4.04 13.65
C PHE A 361 0.09 4.68 13.81
N ALA A 362 0.20 5.81 14.51
CA ALA A 362 1.49 6.48 14.72
C ALA A 362 2.42 5.77 15.74
N PHE A 363 1.94 4.70 16.37
CA PHE A 363 2.67 3.90 17.37
C PHE A 363 2.90 2.45 16.92
N LEU A 364 2.49 2.12 15.70
CA LEU A 364 2.85 0.87 15.06
C LEU A 364 4.36 0.86 14.77
N PRO A 365 5.00 -0.31 14.69
CA PRO A 365 6.44 -0.40 14.43
C PRO A 365 6.79 0.21 13.07
N GLY A 366 7.87 0.99 13.05
CA GLY A 366 8.38 1.59 11.83
C GLY A 366 8.92 0.53 10.85
N PRO A 367 9.28 0.93 9.61
CA PRO A 367 9.70 0.02 8.56
C PRO A 367 10.78 -0.97 8.96
N LEU A 368 11.72 -0.62 9.84
CA LEU A 368 12.84 -1.50 10.20
C LEU A 368 12.71 -2.16 11.58
N GLU A 369 11.52 -2.08 12.19
CA GLU A 369 11.29 -2.47 13.59
C GLU A 369 10.52 -3.79 13.75
N GLY A 370 10.34 -4.54 12.66
CA GLY A 370 9.53 -5.76 12.67
C GLY A 370 10.04 -6.89 13.58
N ALA A 371 11.35 -6.97 13.81
CA ALA A 371 11.98 -7.90 14.77
C ALA A 371 12.15 -7.30 16.18
N THR A 372 12.01 -5.99 16.33
CA THR A 372 12.24 -5.31 17.62
C THR A 372 11.08 -5.64 18.55
N GLU A 373 11.34 -5.96 19.82
CA GLU A 373 10.26 -6.12 20.80
C GLU A 373 9.57 -4.77 21.07
N ALA A 374 8.26 -4.77 21.32
CA ALA A 374 7.57 -3.55 21.75
C ALA A 374 8.17 -3.06 23.08
N GLN A 375 8.56 -1.79 23.12
CA GLN A 375 9.25 -1.20 24.28
C GLN A 375 8.28 -0.64 25.33
N THR A 376 7.04 -0.37 24.94
CA THR A 376 6.04 0.25 25.81
C THR A 376 5.25 -0.83 26.55
N GLU A 377 5.26 -0.77 27.87
CA GLU A 377 4.39 -1.61 28.71
C GLU A 377 2.93 -1.13 28.61
N PRO A 378 1.95 -2.04 28.52
CA PRO A 378 0.54 -1.66 28.50
C PRO A 378 0.11 -1.08 29.87
N PRO A 379 -0.80 -0.09 29.89
CA PRO A 379 -1.43 0.38 31.13
C PRO A 379 -2.11 -0.75 31.93
N THR A 380 -2.03 -0.71 33.26
CA THR A 380 -2.54 -1.79 34.13
C THR A 380 -4.04 -2.05 33.94
N ASP A 381 -4.83 -0.99 33.78
CA ASP A 381 -6.26 -1.03 33.49
C ASP A 381 -6.58 -1.70 32.15
N LEU A 382 -5.75 -1.47 31.12
CA LEU A 382 -5.86 -2.18 29.85
C LEU A 382 -5.58 -3.68 30.02
N VAL A 383 -4.53 -4.05 30.76
CA VAL A 383 -4.17 -5.45 31.04
C VAL A 383 -5.30 -6.17 31.79
N GLU A 384 -5.89 -5.53 32.79
CA GLU A 384 -7.02 -6.07 33.55
C GLU A 384 -8.27 -6.21 32.69
N THR A 385 -8.55 -5.22 31.83
CA THR A 385 -9.66 -5.24 30.88
C THR A 385 -9.54 -6.41 29.91
N VAL A 386 -8.37 -6.57 29.27
CA VAL A 386 -8.10 -7.69 28.36
C VAL A 386 -8.30 -9.02 29.07
N ARG A 387 -7.76 -9.18 30.29
CA ARG A 387 -7.90 -10.41 31.07
C ARG A 387 -9.37 -10.72 31.41
N SER A 388 -10.14 -9.69 31.78
CA SER A 388 -11.56 -9.84 32.09
C SER A 388 -12.36 -10.26 30.86
N GLN A 389 -12.15 -9.58 29.73
CA GLN A 389 -12.82 -9.87 28.46
C GLN A 389 -12.54 -11.29 27.96
N LEU A 390 -11.27 -11.73 27.97
CA LEU A 390 -10.90 -13.08 27.55
C LEU A 390 -11.57 -14.17 28.40
N LYS A 391 -11.80 -13.92 29.71
CA LYS A 391 -12.51 -14.86 30.59
C LYS A 391 -14.00 -14.99 30.29
N SER A 392 -14.61 -13.96 29.68
CA SER A 392 -16.02 -13.95 29.27
C SER A 392 -16.22 -14.19 27.77
N ALA A 393 -15.18 -14.64 27.05
CA ALA A 393 -15.19 -14.76 25.60
C ALA A 393 -16.20 -15.79 25.03
N SER A 394 -16.71 -16.71 25.86
CA SER A 394 -17.78 -17.63 25.45
C SER A 394 -19.06 -16.90 25.04
N ASP A 395 -19.31 -15.73 25.61
CA ASP A 395 -20.58 -15.01 25.52
C ASP A 395 -20.47 -13.65 24.82
N ASP A 396 -19.24 -13.17 24.55
CA ASP A 396 -18.98 -11.86 23.93
C ASP A 396 -18.06 -11.99 22.68
N PRO A 397 -18.56 -11.67 21.47
CA PRO A 397 -17.76 -11.70 20.25
C PRO A 397 -16.67 -10.62 20.20
N HIS A 398 -16.77 -9.58 21.02
CA HIS A 398 -15.78 -8.50 21.09
C HIS A 398 -14.68 -8.76 22.13
N ALA A 399 -14.70 -9.89 22.82
CA ALA A 399 -13.77 -10.22 23.91
C ALA A 399 -12.27 -10.18 23.55
N PHE A 400 -11.94 -10.29 22.26
CA PHE A 400 -10.56 -10.26 21.78
C PHE A 400 -10.12 -8.88 21.27
N THR A 401 -11.04 -7.93 21.12
CA THR A 401 -10.80 -6.64 20.44
C THR A 401 -9.68 -5.83 21.09
N ALA A 402 -9.68 -5.72 22.42
CA ALA A 402 -8.66 -4.96 23.14
C ALA A 402 -7.27 -5.58 22.97
N LEU A 403 -7.16 -6.92 23.04
CA LEU A 403 -5.89 -7.62 22.83
C LEU A 403 -5.36 -7.41 21.41
N VAL A 404 -6.23 -7.59 20.40
CA VAL A 404 -5.88 -7.43 18.99
C VAL A 404 -5.36 -6.02 18.71
N ASN A 405 -6.13 -4.99 19.09
CA ASN A 405 -5.82 -3.60 18.76
C ASN A 405 -4.57 -3.05 19.44
N THR A 406 -4.09 -3.72 20.49
CA THR A 406 -2.97 -3.23 21.31
C THR A 406 -1.69 -4.05 21.12
N SER A 407 -1.79 -5.22 20.47
CA SER A 407 -0.70 -6.21 20.36
C SER A 407 0.55 -5.75 19.60
N LEU A 408 0.39 -4.82 18.66
CA LEU A 408 1.48 -4.27 17.88
C LEU A 408 2.12 -3.02 18.52
N VAL A 409 1.38 -2.36 19.42
CA VAL A 409 1.82 -1.12 20.08
C VAL A 409 2.51 -1.41 21.40
N PHE A 410 1.92 -2.30 22.21
CA PHE A 410 2.40 -2.60 23.55
C PHE A 410 3.04 -3.99 23.63
N LYS A 411 3.88 -4.18 24.64
CA LYS A 411 4.39 -5.49 25.00
C LYS A 411 3.24 -6.40 25.44
N VAL A 412 3.11 -7.56 24.78
CA VAL A 412 2.11 -8.56 25.14
C VAL A 412 2.81 -9.68 25.89
N ALA A 413 2.49 -9.82 27.18
CA ALA A 413 3.00 -10.92 27.99
C ALA A 413 2.58 -12.28 27.38
N PRO A 414 3.47 -13.29 27.28
CA PRO A 414 3.15 -14.59 26.70
C PRO A 414 1.89 -15.25 27.29
N GLY A 415 1.64 -15.06 28.59
CA GLY A 415 0.45 -15.57 29.26
C GLY A 415 -0.87 -15.02 28.72
N MET A 416 -0.89 -13.85 28.06
CA MET A 416 -2.10 -13.33 27.40
C MET A 416 -2.47 -14.12 26.16
N ALA A 417 -1.47 -14.59 25.39
CA ALA A 417 -1.72 -15.46 24.25
C ALA A 417 -2.25 -16.82 24.67
N SER A 418 -1.73 -17.40 25.76
CA SER A 418 -2.29 -18.63 26.35
C SER A 418 -3.73 -18.43 26.86
N LEU A 419 -4.04 -17.28 27.47
CA LEU A 419 -5.42 -16.96 27.86
C LEU A 419 -6.35 -16.84 26.65
N ALA A 420 -5.90 -16.25 25.55
CA ALA A 420 -6.67 -16.18 24.31
C ALA A 420 -6.89 -17.59 23.72
N ALA A 421 -5.88 -18.45 23.72
CA ALA A 421 -5.99 -19.84 23.28
C ALA A 421 -7.01 -20.63 24.11
N GLU A 422 -6.94 -20.50 25.43
CA GLU A 422 -7.90 -21.12 26.35
C GLU A 422 -9.32 -20.59 26.13
N ALA A 423 -9.47 -19.27 25.94
CA ALA A 423 -10.76 -18.64 25.66
C ALA A 423 -11.42 -19.19 24.37
N ILE A 424 -10.64 -19.40 23.30
CA ILE A 424 -11.12 -20.02 22.06
C ILE A 424 -11.59 -21.46 22.32
N ARG A 425 -10.84 -22.25 23.11
CA ARG A 425 -11.21 -23.62 23.49
C ARG A 425 -12.50 -23.65 24.32
N GLN A 426 -12.63 -22.77 25.31
CA GLN A 426 -13.80 -22.68 26.18
C GLN A 426 -15.06 -22.26 25.44
N ALA A 427 -14.92 -21.36 24.46
CA ALA A 427 -15.99 -21.01 23.53
C ALA A 427 -16.35 -22.14 22.55
N LYS A 428 -15.69 -23.32 22.64
CA LYS A 428 -15.87 -24.48 21.74
C LYS A 428 -15.74 -24.10 20.26
N TYR A 429 -14.89 -23.13 19.96
CA TYR A 429 -14.71 -22.57 18.62
C TYR A 429 -16.01 -22.01 17.99
N LEU A 430 -17.00 -21.67 18.83
CA LEU A 430 -18.25 -21.01 18.45
C LEU A 430 -18.19 -19.51 18.70
N VAL A 431 -16.98 -18.92 18.75
CA VAL A 431 -16.81 -17.46 18.83
C VAL A 431 -17.65 -16.87 17.71
N ARG A 432 -18.72 -16.14 18.09
CA ARG A 432 -19.66 -15.56 17.14
C ARG A 432 -18.92 -14.45 16.40
N ALA A 433 -18.15 -14.79 15.38
CA ALA A 433 -17.92 -13.83 14.31
C ALA A 433 -19.31 -13.34 13.91
N SER A 434 -19.54 -12.04 13.96
CA SER A 434 -20.80 -11.46 13.51
C SER A 434 -21.10 -11.96 12.07
N ASP A 435 -22.36 -11.90 11.65
CA ASP A 435 -22.74 -12.21 10.26
C ASP A 435 -22.11 -11.21 9.23
N ASP A 436 -21.13 -10.41 9.65
CA ASP A 436 -20.37 -9.41 8.89
C ASP A 436 -18.96 -9.94 8.56
N ASP A 437 -18.71 -10.13 7.26
CA ASP A 437 -17.48 -10.68 6.69
C ASP A 437 -16.22 -9.93 7.15
N ASP A 438 -16.30 -8.60 7.22
CA ASP A 438 -15.16 -7.74 7.53
C ASP A 438 -14.72 -7.87 8.99
N GLN A 439 -15.68 -8.07 9.90
CA GLN A 439 -15.40 -8.31 11.33
C GLN A 439 -14.81 -9.70 11.57
N ALA A 440 -15.30 -10.72 10.85
CA ALA A 440 -14.77 -12.07 10.94
C ALA A 440 -13.30 -12.13 10.50
N PHE A 441 -12.97 -11.48 9.38
CA PHE A 441 -11.59 -11.36 8.91
C PHE A 441 -10.72 -10.60 9.90
N ALA A 442 -11.15 -9.41 10.35
CA ALA A 442 -10.39 -8.58 11.29
C ALA A 442 -10.07 -9.31 12.60
N LEU A 443 -11.02 -10.06 13.15
CA LEU A 443 -10.81 -10.87 14.35
C LEU A 443 -9.77 -11.97 14.14
N LEU A 444 -9.93 -12.79 13.09
CA LEU A 444 -9.01 -13.91 12.83
C LEU A 444 -7.61 -13.41 12.48
N ALA A 445 -7.50 -12.39 11.63
CA ALA A 445 -6.23 -11.77 11.27
C ALA A 445 -5.56 -11.13 12.50
N GLY A 446 -6.33 -10.42 13.32
CA GLY A 446 -5.85 -9.85 14.57
C GLY A 446 -5.30 -10.88 15.54
N LEU A 447 -6.02 -11.98 15.77
CA LEU A 447 -5.55 -13.10 16.59
C LEU A 447 -4.30 -13.78 15.99
N ALA A 448 -4.22 -13.86 14.66
CA ALA A 448 -3.05 -14.38 13.97
C ALA A 448 -1.81 -13.50 14.24
N VAL A 449 -1.98 -12.17 14.17
CA VAL A 449 -0.93 -11.21 14.53
C VAL A 449 -0.53 -11.37 15.99
N VAL A 450 -1.48 -11.50 16.92
CA VAL A 450 -1.19 -11.76 18.34
C VAL A 450 -0.34 -13.03 18.50
N ALA A 451 -0.69 -14.13 17.81
CA ALA A 451 0.08 -15.36 17.83
C ALA A 451 1.51 -15.15 17.31
N GLY A 452 1.66 -14.40 16.22
CA GLY A 452 2.95 -14.04 15.62
C GLY A 452 3.83 -13.22 16.57
N VAL A 453 3.33 -12.09 17.06
CA VAL A 453 4.13 -11.17 17.90
C VAL A 453 4.49 -11.76 19.26
N THR A 454 3.67 -12.68 19.79
CA THR A 454 3.94 -13.39 21.05
C THR A 454 4.68 -14.71 20.87
N ARG A 455 4.93 -15.13 19.61
CA ARG A 455 5.49 -16.45 19.27
C ARG A 455 4.70 -17.63 19.89
N SER A 456 3.38 -17.45 20.04
CA SER A 456 2.50 -18.45 20.66
C SER A 456 2.04 -19.48 19.63
N THR A 457 2.76 -20.60 19.54
CA THR A 457 2.39 -21.73 18.68
C THR A 457 1.09 -22.39 19.14
N GLU A 458 0.77 -22.32 20.44
CA GLU A 458 -0.52 -22.77 20.98
C GLU A 458 -1.67 -21.97 20.34
N LEU A 459 -1.61 -20.63 20.42
CA LEU A 459 -2.64 -19.76 19.86
C LEU A 459 -2.77 -19.92 18.34
N ALA A 460 -1.66 -20.09 17.61
CA ALA A 460 -1.68 -20.33 16.18
C ALA A 460 -2.42 -21.65 15.80
N ASN A 461 -2.22 -22.72 16.59
CA ASN A 461 -2.91 -23.99 16.38
C ASN A 461 -4.41 -23.93 16.73
N GLU A 462 -4.76 -23.25 17.82
CA GLU A 462 -6.17 -23.00 18.17
C GLU A 462 -6.86 -22.16 17.09
N LEU A 463 -6.18 -21.15 16.57
CA LEU A 463 -6.68 -20.29 15.50
C LEU A 463 -6.90 -21.08 14.19
N ARG A 464 -6.02 -22.02 13.85
CA ARG A 464 -6.24 -22.92 12.69
C ARG A 464 -7.53 -23.72 12.82
N THR A 465 -7.81 -24.23 14.01
CA THR A 465 -9.08 -24.93 14.26
C THR A 465 -10.27 -23.97 14.19
N LEU A 466 -10.16 -22.78 14.79
CA LEU A 466 -11.20 -21.75 14.73
C LEU A 466 -11.50 -21.32 13.28
N ALA A 467 -10.48 -21.02 12.48
CA ALA A 467 -10.62 -20.62 11.08
C ALA A 467 -11.33 -21.70 10.26
N ARG A 468 -11.04 -22.98 10.50
CA ARG A 468 -11.74 -24.11 9.88
C ARG A 468 -13.21 -24.17 10.26
N VAL A 469 -13.55 -23.90 11.52
CA VAL A 469 -14.93 -23.87 12.00
C VAL A 469 -15.70 -22.70 11.39
N VAL A 470 -15.11 -21.50 11.39
CA VAL A 470 -15.69 -20.30 10.77
C VAL A 470 -15.97 -20.55 9.29
N ARG A 471 -15.01 -21.10 8.54
CA ARG A 471 -15.16 -21.41 7.11
C ARG A 471 -16.32 -22.37 6.81
N ARG A 472 -16.63 -23.30 7.73
CA ARG A 472 -17.67 -24.33 7.52
C ARG A 472 -19.04 -23.95 8.06
N ARG A 473 -19.10 -23.10 9.10
CA ARG A 473 -20.33 -22.88 9.89
C ARG A 473 -20.81 -21.44 9.91
N SER A 474 -19.94 -20.47 9.62
CA SER A 474 -20.34 -19.07 9.58
C SER A 474 -21.00 -18.73 8.25
N LYS A 475 -21.88 -17.72 8.25
CA LYS A 475 -22.31 -17.05 7.01
C LYS A 475 -21.22 -16.13 6.44
N ALA A 476 -20.19 -15.83 7.24
CA ALA A 476 -19.11 -14.94 6.86
C ALA A 476 -18.32 -15.49 5.66
N ALA A 477 -18.23 -14.70 4.58
CA ALA A 477 -17.60 -15.06 3.32
C ALA A 477 -16.15 -14.56 3.21
N ILE A 478 -15.28 -14.99 4.13
CA ILE A 478 -13.83 -14.73 3.99
C ILE A 478 -13.30 -15.51 2.79
N THR A 479 -12.67 -14.80 1.85
CA THR A 479 -12.12 -15.41 0.62
C THR A 479 -10.96 -16.37 0.94
N PRO A 480 -10.65 -17.35 0.07
CA PRO A 480 -9.47 -18.21 0.24
C PRO A 480 -8.15 -17.41 0.32
N ALA A 481 -8.05 -16.29 -0.39
CA ALA A 481 -6.94 -15.35 -0.28
C ALA A 481 -6.87 -14.68 1.11
N GLY A 482 -8.01 -14.30 1.69
CA GLY A 482 -8.08 -13.81 3.08
C GLY A 482 -7.61 -14.86 4.08
N TYR A 483 -8.05 -16.11 3.94
CA TYR A 483 -7.56 -17.20 4.79
C TYR A 483 -6.07 -17.52 4.58
N PHE A 484 -5.55 -17.37 3.37
CA PHE A 484 -4.11 -17.46 3.11
C PHE A 484 -3.35 -16.43 3.97
N ARG A 485 -3.78 -15.17 3.97
CA ARG A 485 -3.18 -14.10 4.78
C ARG A 485 -3.21 -14.42 6.28
N ILE A 486 -4.38 -14.82 6.80
CA ILE A 486 -4.54 -15.23 8.20
C ILE A 486 -3.57 -16.37 8.56
N GLY A 487 -3.43 -17.37 7.68
CA GLY A 487 -2.51 -18.48 7.87
C GLY A 487 -1.06 -18.04 7.94
N MET A 488 -0.64 -17.14 7.06
CA MET A 488 0.73 -16.61 7.05
C MET A 488 1.03 -15.75 8.28
N PHE A 489 0.08 -14.93 8.74
CA PHE A 489 0.21 -14.21 10.02
C PHE A 489 0.34 -15.19 11.20
N ALA A 490 -0.46 -16.25 11.23
CA ALA A 490 -0.40 -17.25 12.30
C ALA A 490 0.90 -18.06 12.25
N ALA A 491 1.41 -18.35 11.04
CA ALA A 491 2.68 -19.04 10.84
C ALA A 491 3.84 -18.27 11.46
N ALA A 492 3.77 -16.94 11.55
CA ALA A 492 4.77 -16.13 12.24
C ALA A 492 4.96 -16.52 13.72
N ALA A 493 4.06 -17.29 14.34
CA ALA A 493 4.28 -17.84 15.68
C ALA A 493 5.46 -18.83 15.75
N PHE A 494 5.84 -19.45 14.63
CA PHE A 494 6.86 -20.49 14.55
C PHE A 494 8.20 -19.90 14.09
N ALA A 495 9.11 -19.63 15.04
CA ALA A 495 10.45 -19.12 14.72
C ALA A 495 11.35 -20.17 14.02
N ASP A 496 11.22 -21.44 14.44
CA ASP A 496 11.91 -22.57 13.81
C ASP A 496 11.40 -22.77 12.37
N ILE A 497 12.32 -22.87 11.42
CA ILE A 497 11.96 -22.88 10.00
C ILE A 497 11.26 -24.18 9.58
N ALA A 498 11.63 -25.33 10.17
CA ALA A 498 10.97 -26.58 9.84
C ALA A 498 9.53 -26.60 10.36
N ALA A 499 9.32 -26.13 11.61
CA ALA A 499 7.99 -25.99 12.20
C ALA A 499 7.13 -24.98 11.42
N TRP A 500 7.71 -23.85 11.01
CA TRP A 500 7.03 -22.85 10.16
C TRP A 500 6.58 -23.46 8.83
N ARG A 501 7.47 -24.14 8.10
CA ARG A 501 7.15 -24.79 6.81
C ARG A 501 6.04 -25.83 6.99
N ASN A 502 6.12 -26.65 8.02
CA ASN A 502 5.09 -27.65 8.31
C ASN A 502 3.73 -27.00 8.55
N PHE A 503 3.65 -25.95 9.37
CA PHE A 503 2.40 -25.23 9.63
C PHE A 503 1.82 -24.61 8.35
N VAL A 504 2.66 -23.97 7.52
CA VAL A 504 2.26 -23.39 6.23
C VAL A 504 1.73 -24.47 5.29
N GLY A 505 2.45 -25.59 5.11
CA GLY A 505 2.03 -26.67 4.23
C GLY A 505 0.71 -27.32 4.65
N ASP A 506 0.54 -27.53 5.96
CA ASP A 506 -0.69 -28.00 6.57
C ASP A 506 -1.88 -27.05 6.32
N TRP A 507 -1.67 -25.75 6.54
CA TRP A 507 -2.68 -24.72 6.31
C TRP A 507 -3.07 -24.64 4.83
N MET A 508 -2.07 -24.63 3.93
CA MET A 508 -2.28 -24.59 2.49
C MET A 508 -2.99 -25.83 1.98
N THR A 509 -2.67 -27.00 2.52
CA THR A 509 -3.38 -28.24 2.20
C THR A 509 -4.86 -28.09 2.57
N GLU A 510 -5.17 -27.66 3.78
CA GLU A 510 -6.57 -27.46 4.19
C GLU A 510 -7.34 -26.42 3.37
N LEU A 511 -6.68 -25.35 2.92
CA LEU A 511 -7.29 -24.38 2.03
C LEU A 511 -7.52 -24.93 0.62
N SER A 512 -6.56 -25.65 0.07
CA SER A 512 -6.68 -26.20 -1.29
C SER A 512 -7.83 -27.20 -1.47
N PHE A 513 -8.30 -27.81 -0.38
CA PHE A 513 -9.44 -28.73 -0.38
C PHE A 513 -10.77 -28.09 0.06
N SER A 514 -10.83 -26.77 0.25
CA SER A 514 -12.11 -26.10 0.51
C SER A 514 -12.89 -25.86 -0.78
N ASP A 515 -14.22 -25.80 -0.67
CA ASP A 515 -15.08 -25.39 -1.77
C ASP A 515 -14.73 -23.96 -2.20
N MET A 516 -14.34 -23.79 -3.46
CA MET A 516 -13.97 -22.50 -4.03
C MET A 516 -14.30 -22.46 -5.52
N VAL A 517 -14.56 -21.26 -6.03
CA VAL A 517 -14.80 -21.01 -7.45
C VAL A 517 -13.47 -20.92 -8.22
N GLU A 518 -13.50 -21.06 -9.55
CA GLU A 518 -12.28 -21.07 -10.39
C GLU A 518 -11.40 -19.84 -10.13
N GLN A 519 -12.00 -18.65 -10.02
CA GLN A 519 -11.25 -17.42 -9.81
C GLN A 519 -10.54 -17.40 -8.44
N GLU A 520 -11.18 -17.90 -7.39
CA GLU A 520 -10.55 -18.02 -6.07
C GLU A 520 -9.41 -19.06 -6.09
N ALA A 521 -9.62 -20.19 -6.76
CA ALA A 521 -8.58 -21.20 -6.97
C ALA A 521 -7.38 -20.62 -7.74
N ARG A 522 -7.63 -19.78 -8.75
CA ARG A 522 -6.60 -19.13 -9.56
C ARG A 522 -5.78 -18.14 -8.74
N VAL A 523 -6.43 -17.31 -7.92
CA VAL A 523 -5.75 -16.37 -7.01
C VAL A 523 -4.93 -17.13 -5.97
N LEU A 524 -5.51 -18.14 -5.32
CA LEU A 524 -4.80 -18.93 -4.31
C LEU A 524 -3.64 -19.73 -4.90
N ALA A 525 -3.79 -20.28 -6.11
CA ALA A 525 -2.72 -20.93 -6.85
C ALA A 525 -1.59 -19.95 -7.16
N GLY A 526 -1.92 -18.73 -7.63
CA GLY A 526 -0.92 -17.69 -7.84
C GLY A 526 -0.15 -17.35 -6.57
N HIS A 527 -0.84 -17.20 -5.42
CA HIS A 527 -0.17 -16.98 -4.14
C HIS A 527 0.76 -18.13 -3.77
N LEU A 528 0.31 -19.36 -3.95
CA LEU A 528 1.12 -20.54 -3.65
C LEU A 528 2.34 -20.63 -4.57
N ASP A 529 2.20 -20.33 -5.87
CA ASP A 529 3.32 -20.32 -6.82
C ASP A 529 4.38 -19.31 -6.40
N THR A 530 3.97 -18.07 -6.10
CA THR A 530 4.90 -17.04 -5.63
C THR A 530 5.56 -17.42 -4.30
N LEU A 531 4.82 -18.05 -3.39
CA LEU A 531 5.36 -18.54 -2.12
C LEU A 531 6.43 -19.62 -2.34
N LEU A 532 6.20 -20.54 -3.28
CA LEU A 532 7.13 -21.61 -3.67
C LEU A 532 8.35 -21.08 -4.43
N ASP A 533 8.21 -19.99 -5.19
CA ASP A 533 9.33 -19.30 -5.83
C ASP A 533 10.25 -18.63 -4.80
N ILE A 534 9.65 -18.03 -3.77
CA ILE A 534 10.36 -17.33 -2.68
C ILE A 534 11.08 -18.32 -1.77
N ASP A 535 10.40 -19.36 -1.28
CA ASP A 535 10.99 -20.44 -0.48
C ASP A 535 10.74 -21.80 -1.15
N ALA A 536 11.72 -22.25 -1.94
CA ALA A 536 11.65 -23.49 -2.69
C ALA A 536 11.55 -24.75 -1.81
N ASP A 537 11.97 -24.71 -0.55
CA ASP A 537 11.86 -25.89 0.32
C ASP A 537 10.41 -26.16 0.73
N LEU A 538 9.50 -25.20 0.57
CA LEU A 538 8.06 -25.40 0.79
C LEU A 538 7.46 -26.40 -0.19
N TRP A 539 8.11 -26.71 -1.33
CA TRP A 539 7.66 -27.76 -2.25
C TRP A 539 7.40 -29.09 -1.54
N GLY A 540 8.24 -29.45 -0.55
CA GLY A 540 8.13 -30.71 0.19
C GLY A 540 6.84 -30.83 1.02
N VAL A 541 6.30 -29.72 1.50
CA VAL A 541 5.12 -29.69 2.38
C VAL A 541 3.86 -29.17 1.68
N CYS A 542 4.00 -28.34 0.64
CA CYS A 542 2.90 -27.75 -0.11
C CYS A 542 2.56 -28.51 -1.41
N GLY A 543 3.32 -29.54 -1.81
CA GLY A 543 3.10 -30.25 -3.08
C GLY A 543 1.69 -30.81 -3.26
N LYS A 544 1.06 -31.28 -2.17
CA LYS A 544 -0.35 -31.71 -2.18
C LYS A 544 -1.30 -30.56 -2.50
N ALA A 545 -1.12 -29.42 -1.83
CA ALA A 545 -1.93 -28.23 -2.03
C ALA A 545 -1.80 -27.67 -3.45
N HIS A 546 -0.57 -27.60 -3.95
CA HIS A 546 -0.30 -27.17 -5.33
C HIS A 546 -1.00 -28.09 -6.33
N THR A 547 -0.86 -29.41 -6.19
CA THR A 547 -1.51 -30.39 -7.08
C THR A 547 -3.03 -30.28 -7.04
N ALA A 548 -3.63 -30.14 -5.85
CA ALA A 548 -5.08 -29.99 -5.69
C ALA A 548 -5.61 -28.73 -6.41
N LEU A 549 -4.92 -27.59 -6.26
CA LEU A 549 -5.29 -26.34 -6.93
C LEU A 549 -5.14 -26.44 -8.46
N ARG A 550 -4.06 -27.08 -8.95
CA ARG A 550 -3.88 -27.31 -10.40
C ARG A 550 -4.97 -28.21 -10.97
N ALA A 551 -5.29 -29.31 -10.29
CA ALA A 551 -6.36 -30.20 -10.70
C ALA A 551 -7.72 -29.48 -10.75
N ALA A 552 -8.03 -28.65 -9.75
CA ALA A 552 -9.26 -27.85 -9.73
C ALA A 552 -9.35 -26.90 -10.95
N LEU A 553 -8.24 -26.25 -11.31
CA LEU A 553 -8.16 -25.37 -12.47
C LEU A 553 -8.23 -26.12 -13.82
N GLU A 554 -7.65 -27.31 -13.91
CA GLU A 554 -7.75 -28.16 -15.11
C GLU A 554 -9.16 -28.69 -15.34
N VAL A 555 -9.84 -29.15 -14.27
CA VAL A 555 -11.24 -29.61 -14.35
C VAL A 555 -12.15 -28.48 -14.81
N ALA A 556 -11.95 -27.26 -14.31
CA ALA A 556 -12.67 -26.07 -14.77
C ALA A 556 -12.42 -25.81 -16.27
N ARG A 557 -11.20 -26.00 -16.76
CA ARG A 557 -10.82 -25.81 -18.17
C ARG A 557 -11.36 -26.91 -19.11
N MET A 558 -11.46 -28.16 -18.65
CA MET A 558 -11.86 -29.32 -19.46
C MET A 558 -13.38 -29.51 -19.59
N SER A 559 -14.19 -28.73 -18.86
CA SER A 559 -15.65 -28.81 -18.89
C SER A 559 -16.31 -27.53 -19.46
N PRO A 560 -16.00 -27.09 -20.69
CA PRO A 560 -16.64 -25.89 -21.25
C PRO A 560 -18.12 -26.09 -21.60
N ASP A 561 -18.57 -27.34 -21.82
CA ASP A 561 -19.91 -27.70 -22.29
C ASP A 561 -20.80 -28.41 -21.24
N VAL A 562 -20.36 -28.46 -19.98
CA VAL A 562 -21.34 -28.63 -18.91
C VAL A 562 -21.96 -27.26 -18.77
N GLU A 563 -23.22 -27.08 -19.19
CA GLU A 563 -24.04 -25.93 -18.78
C GLU A 563 -23.70 -25.65 -17.33
N ALA A 564 -22.94 -24.57 -17.12
CA ALA A 564 -22.46 -24.26 -15.80
C ALA A 564 -23.71 -24.10 -14.95
N LYS A 565 -23.94 -25.01 -13.99
CA LYS A 565 -24.60 -24.65 -12.74
C LYS A 565 -23.68 -23.68 -11.99
N GLY A 566 -23.28 -22.61 -12.66
CA GLY A 566 -22.62 -21.45 -12.11
C GLY A 566 -23.71 -20.60 -11.53
N SER A 567 -23.50 -20.14 -10.31
CA SER A 567 -24.37 -19.18 -9.66
C SER A 567 -24.66 -17.99 -10.60
N LEU A 568 -25.88 -17.47 -10.53
CA LEU A 568 -26.30 -16.25 -11.23
C LEU A 568 -26.26 -15.09 -10.23
N GLY A 569 -25.69 -13.95 -10.60
CA GLY A 569 -25.54 -12.79 -9.72
C GLY A 569 -26.15 -11.52 -10.27
N ILE A 570 -26.46 -10.57 -9.39
CA ILE A 570 -26.79 -9.17 -9.75
C ILE A 570 -25.78 -8.24 -9.07
N LEU A 571 -24.97 -7.52 -9.87
CA LEU A 571 -24.04 -6.51 -9.39
C LEU A 571 -24.79 -5.20 -9.10
N ALA A 572 -24.65 -4.71 -7.87
CA ALA A 572 -25.21 -3.46 -7.40
C ALA A 572 -24.10 -2.48 -7.03
N TYR A 573 -24.14 -1.30 -7.64
CA TYR A 573 -23.15 -0.23 -7.47
C TYR A 573 -23.82 1.14 -7.24
N GLY A 574 -25.06 1.12 -6.75
CA GLY A 574 -25.90 2.30 -6.52
C GLY A 574 -27.07 1.99 -5.59
N SER A 575 -28.28 2.49 -5.86
CA SER A 575 -29.44 2.30 -4.95
C SER A 575 -29.78 0.85 -4.64
N LEU A 576 -29.45 -0.10 -5.53
CA LEU A 576 -29.65 -1.52 -5.32
C LEU A 576 -28.89 -2.05 -4.09
N ILE A 577 -27.80 -1.41 -3.67
CA ILE A 577 -27.02 -1.81 -2.48
C ILE A 577 -27.90 -1.73 -1.22
N ASN A 578 -28.58 -0.59 -1.06
CA ASN A 578 -29.39 -0.30 0.12
C ASN A 578 -30.82 -0.85 0.00
N ASP A 579 -31.38 -0.87 -1.22
CA ASP A 579 -32.72 -1.38 -1.49
C ASP A 579 -32.76 -2.20 -2.79
N PRO A 580 -32.45 -3.50 -2.75
CA PRO A 580 -32.59 -4.39 -3.90
C PRO A 580 -34.05 -4.62 -4.33
N GLY A 581 -35.05 -4.26 -3.52
CA GLY A 581 -36.46 -4.55 -3.75
C GLY A 581 -36.85 -6.00 -3.42
N ALA A 582 -38.15 -6.26 -3.34
CA ALA A 582 -38.69 -7.52 -2.82
C ALA A 582 -38.30 -8.76 -3.66
N GLU A 583 -38.33 -8.64 -4.99
CA GLU A 583 -38.03 -9.78 -5.88
C GLU A 583 -36.57 -10.22 -5.80
N ILE A 584 -35.63 -9.27 -5.95
CA ILE A 584 -34.19 -9.56 -5.86
C ILE A 584 -33.85 -10.04 -4.44
N SER A 585 -34.41 -9.41 -3.40
CA SER A 585 -34.22 -9.85 -2.01
C SER A 585 -34.66 -11.29 -1.78
N ALA A 586 -35.85 -11.66 -2.28
CA ALA A 586 -36.39 -13.01 -2.11
C ALA A 586 -35.64 -14.06 -2.93
N ALA A 587 -35.05 -13.65 -4.06
CA ALA A 587 -34.25 -14.51 -4.93
C ALA A 587 -32.79 -14.66 -4.46
N THR A 588 -32.30 -13.77 -3.59
CA THR A 588 -30.91 -13.75 -3.12
C THR A 588 -30.65 -14.85 -2.09
N THR A 589 -29.64 -15.68 -2.34
CA THR A 589 -29.13 -16.70 -1.40
C THR A 589 -27.92 -16.21 -0.60
N LYS A 590 -27.06 -15.40 -1.23
CA LYS A 590 -25.83 -14.86 -0.64
C LYS A 590 -25.56 -13.45 -1.17
N LYS A 591 -24.92 -12.60 -0.36
CA LYS A 591 -24.36 -11.31 -0.79
C LYS A 591 -22.83 -11.40 -0.75
N LEU A 592 -22.16 -10.88 -1.79
CA LEU A 592 -20.70 -10.70 -1.80
C LEU A 592 -20.41 -9.20 -1.74
N SER A 593 -19.67 -8.76 -0.71
CA SER A 593 -19.36 -7.34 -0.49
C SER A 593 -17.87 -7.04 -0.27
N THR A 594 -17.08 -8.02 0.16
CA THR A 594 -15.63 -7.86 0.39
C THR A 594 -14.87 -7.90 -0.94
N ASP A 595 -14.01 -6.91 -1.17
CA ASP A 595 -13.17 -6.76 -2.37
C ASP A 595 -13.91 -6.69 -3.71
N VAL A 596 -15.23 -6.42 -3.72
CA VAL A 596 -16.01 -6.25 -4.95
C VAL A 596 -16.00 -4.78 -5.38
N ALA A 597 -15.45 -4.51 -6.56
CA ALA A 597 -15.51 -3.20 -7.22
C ALA A 597 -16.23 -3.32 -8.57
N THR A 598 -16.78 -2.23 -9.09
CA THR A 598 -17.28 -2.23 -10.47
C THR A 598 -16.13 -2.53 -11.43
N PRO A 599 -16.35 -3.29 -12.51
CA PRO A 599 -15.34 -3.51 -13.56
C PRO A 599 -15.32 -2.37 -14.60
N PHE A 600 -16.10 -1.32 -14.36
CA PHE A 600 -16.21 -0.13 -15.19
C PHE A 600 -16.21 1.11 -14.29
N PRO A 601 -15.73 2.27 -14.78
CA PRO A 601 -15.77 3.49 -14.00
C PRO A 601 -17.20 4.02 -13.87
N VAL A 602 -17.52 4.63 -12.74
CA VAL A 602 -18.84 5.15 -12.35
C VAL A 602 -18.72 6.59 -11.86
N GLU A 603 -19.73 7.41 -12.15
CA GLU A 603 -19.86 8.77 -11.62
C GLU A 603 -21.34 9.15 -11.44
N PHE A 604 -21.63 10.19 -10.64
CA PHE A 604 -22.94 10.84 -10.51
C PHE A 604 -23.33 11.63 -11.79
N ALA A 605 -23.26 10.99 -12.95
CA ALA A 605 -23.37 11.64 -14.26
C ALA A 605 -24.76 11.54 -14.91
N ARG A 606 -25.77 11.08 -14.14
CA ARG A 606 -27.15 10.98 -14.61
C ARG A 606 -28.13 11.72 -13.72
N SER A 607 -28.91 12.62 -14.31
CA SER A 607 -30.06 13.26 -13.69
C SER A 607 -31.28 12.33 -13.73
N SER A 608 -31.88 12.07 -12.55
CA SER A 608 -33.02 11.17 -12.37
C SER A 608 -34.33 11.94 -12.21
N SER A 609 -35.22 11.84 -13.20
CA SER A 609 -36.56 12.45 -13.14
C SER A 609 -37.39 11.97 -11.94
N SER A 610 -37.22 10.69 -11.58
CA SER A 610 -37.89 10.05 -10.44
C SER A 610 -37.43 10.57 -9.07
N ARG A 611 -36.33 11.34 -9.04
CA ARG A 611 -35.74 12.01 -7.89
C ARG A 611 -35.64 13.52 -8.13
N LYS A 612 -36.56 14.09 -8.92
CA LYS A 612 -36.57 15.53 -9.26
C LYS A 612 -35.22 16.04 -9.74
N ASN A 613 -34.70 15.37 -10.79
CA ASN A 613 -33.44 15.68 -11.46
C ASN A 613 -32.17 15.50 -10.63
N ALA A 614 -32.26 14.85 -9.45
CA ALA A 614 -31.09 14.54 -8.64
C ALA A 614 -30.02 13.74 -9.41
N PRO A 615 -28.73 13.97 -9.14
CA PRO A 615 -27.66 13.14 -9.67
C PRO A 615 -27.71 11.71 -9.15
N THR A 616 -27.46 10.75 -10.03
CA THR A 616 -27.41 9.32 -9.76
C THR A 616 -26.22 8.67 -10.44
N LEU A 617 -25.76 7.56 -9.85
CA LEU A 617 -24.58 6.82 -10.28
C LEU A 617 -24.87 6.06 -11.58
N VAL A 618 -23.99 6.24 -12.57
CA VAL A 618 -24.02 5.52 -13.85
C VAL A 618 -22.60 5.23 -14.34
N PRO A 619 -22.40 4.19 -15.19
CA PRO A 619 -21.13 3.94 -15.84
C PRO A 619 -20.74 5.10 -16.77
N VAL A 620 -19.48 5.55 -16.69
CA VAL A 620 -18.88 6.58 -17.57
C VAL A 620 -17.40 6.30 -17.80
N ASP A 621 -16.84 6.78 -18.91
CA ASP A 621 -15.41 6.53 -19.23
C ASP A 621 -14.45 7.29 -18.29
N ASN A 622 -14.85 8.47 -17.81
CA ASN A 622 -14.02 9.36 -16.99
C ASN A 622 -14.37 9.33 -15.48
N GLY A 623 -14.96 8.23 -15.01
CA GLY A 623 -15.37 8.02 -13.62
C GLY A 623 -14.33 7.25 -12.80
N GLU A 624 -14.76 6.63 -11.69
CA GLU A 624 -13.91 5.83 -10.80
C GLU A 624 -14.45 4.41 -10.65
N PHE A 625 -13.59 3.41 -10.43
CA PHE A 625 -14.04 2.06 -10.06
C PHE A 625 -14.48 2.08 -8.60
N VAL A 626 -15.76 1.82 -8.35
CA VAL A 626 -16.35 2.02 -7.02
C VAL A 626 -16.68 0.71 -6.34
N LYS A 627 -16.75 0.72 -4.99
CA LYS A 627 -17.24 -0.40 -4.20
C LYS A 627 -18.64 -0.82 -4.70
N ALA A 628 -18.82 -2.13 -4.86
CA ALA A 628 -20.08 -2.73 -5.30
C ALA A 628 -20.39 -3.97 -4.45
N ILE A 629 -21.58 -4.52 -4.61
CA ILE A 629 -21.94 -5.83 -4.03
C ILE A 629 -22.56 -6.72 -5.11
N ILE A 630 -22.46 -8.04 -4.95
CA ILE A 630 -23.15 -8.98 -5.83
C ILE A 630 -24.20 -9.74 -5.02
N PHE A 631 -25.46 -9.66 -5.44
CA PHE A 631 -26.55 -10.51 -4.96
C PHE A 631 -26.52 -11.83 -5.73
N VAL A 632 -26.05 -12.90 -5.08
CA VAL A 632 -26.07 -14.25 -5.64
C VAL A 632 -27.48 -14.80 -5.54
N LEU A 633 -28.05 -15.23 -6.67
CA LEU A 633 -29.42 -15.71 -6.78
C LEU A 633 -29.49 -17.23 -6.56
N ALA A 634 -30.67 -17.70 -6.16
CA ALA A 634 -30.93 -19.13 -5.99
C ALA A 634 -30.82 -19.90 -7.32
N ASP A 635 -30.31 -21.12 -7.28
CA ASP A 635 -30.06 -21.99 -8.45
C ASP A 635 -31.27 -22.21 -9.38
N LYS A 636 -32.48 -22.01 -8.85
CA LYS A 636 -33.74 -22.12 -9.62
C LYS A 636 -34.05 -20.89 -10.48
N VAL A 637 -33.38 -19.77 -10.24
CA VAL A 637 -33.62 -18.51 -10.94
C VAL A 637 -32.86 -18.52 -12.25
N THR A 638 -33.59 -18.38 -13.35
CA THR A 638 -33.01 -18.31 -14.69
C THR A 638 -32.47 -16.92 -15.00
N VAL A 639 -31.55 -16.84 -15.97
CA VAL A 639 -31.02 -15.57 -16.49
C VAL A 639 -32.15 -14.63 -16.95
N SER A 640 -33.18 -15.18 -17.62
CA SER A 640 -34.32 -14.39 -18.07
C SER A 640 -35.10 -13.80 -16.89
N GLU A 641 -35.37 -14.59 -15.85
CA GLU A 641 -36.05 -14.10 -14.65
C GLU A 641 -35.22 -13.03 -13.93
N ALA A 642 -33.91 -13.19 -13.84
CA ALA A 642 -33.03 -12.19 -13.22
C ALA A 642 -32.96 -10.89 -14.02
N ARG A 643 -32.89 -10.96 -15.36
CA ARG A 643 -32.99 -9.78 -16.25
C ARG A 643 -34.33 -9.06 -16.05
N ASP A 644 -35.41 -9.82 -15.94
CA ASP A 644 -36.75 -9.29 -15.70
C ASP A 644 -36.88 -8.62 -14.34
N MET A 645 -36.38 -9.24 -13.27
CA MET A 645 -36.35 -8.68 -11.91
C MET A 645 -35.60 -7.35 -11.88
N LEU A 646 -34.42 -7.34 -12.50
CA LEU A 646 -33.55 -6.17 -12.55
C LEU A 646 -34.17 -5.03 -13.36
N TRP A 647 -34.76 -5.34 -14.53
CA TRP A 647 -35.48 -4.35 -15.33
C TRP A 647 -36.72 -3.80 -14.62
N ARG A 648 -37.54 -4.65 -13.99
CA ARG A 648 -38.70 -4.21 -13.19
C ARG A 648 -38.27 -3.29 -12.05
N ARG A 649 -37.15 -3.62 -11.39
CA ARG A 649 -36.60 -2.82 -10.29
C ARG A 649 -36.16 -1.42 -10.72
N GLU A 650 -35.51 -1.30 -11.87
CA GLU A 650 -35.04 0.00 -12.40
C GLU A 650 -36.17 0.83 -13.02
N THR A 651 -37.12 0.17 -13.68
CA THR A 651 -38.27 0.87 -14.30
C THR A 651 -39.43 1.10 -13.33
N ARG A 652 -39.37 0.52 -12.13
CA ARG A 652 -40.43 0.50 -11.11
C ARG A 652 -41.75 -0.10 -11.61
N ASN A 653 -41.69 -1.01 -12.59
CA ASN A 653 -42.84 -1.74 -13.09
C ASN A 653 -43.14 -2.96 -12.22
N ALA A 654 -44.41 -3.18 -11.88
CA ALA A 654 -44.83 -4.35 -11.09
C ALA A 654 -44.90 -5.66 -11.91
N THR A 655 -44.97 -5.56 -13.25
CA THR A 655 -45.05 -6.70 -14.17
C THR A 655 -44.32 -6.37 -15.47
N GLY A 656 -43.97 -7.39 -16.27
CA GLY A 656 -43.32 -7.23 -17.57
C GLY A 656 -42.02 -8.01 -17.71
N THR A 657 -41.61 -8.27 -18.96
CA THR A 657 -40.38 -8.99 -19.33
C THR A 657 -39.40 -8.03 -19.98
N TYR A 658 -38.13 -8.16 -19.65
CA TYR A 658 -37.06 -7.38 -20.25
C TYR A 658 -36.87 -7.80 -21.70
N ARG A 659 -36.93 -6.81 -22.60
CA ARG A 659 -36.54 -6.97 -23.99
C ARG A 659 -35.45 -5.95 -24.29
N PRO A 660 -34.26 -6.38 -24.74
CA PRO A 660 -33.20 -5.45 -25.13
C PRO A 660 -33.73 -4.48 -26.19
N PRO A 661 -33.63 -3.16 -25.97
CA PRO A 661 -34.09 -2.19 -26.96
C PRO A 661 -33.20 -2.25 -28.21
N ALA A 662 -33.80 -2.43 -29.38
CA ALA A 662 -33.08 -2.53 -30.65
C ALA A 662 -32.27 -1.26 -30.99
N ASN A 663 -32.77 -0.10 -30.58
CA ASN A 663 -32.11 1.19 -30.71
C ASN A 663 -32.11 1.90 -29.35
N PRO A 664 -31.09 1.67 -28.49
CA PRO A 664 -31.04 2.25 -27.16
C PRO A 664 -30.87 3.78 -27.22
N THR A 665 -31.70 4.48 -26.46
CA THR A 665 -31.60 5.93 -26.22
C THR A 665 -30.93 6.20 -24.87
N ASN A 666 -30.62 7.47 -24.57
CA ASN A 666 -30.05 7.86 -23.27
C ASN A 666 -30.94 7.55 -22.05
N ASN A 667 -32.20 7.17 -22.26
CA ASN A 667 -33.14 6.75 -21.21
C ASN A 667 -33.40 5.24 -21.18
N SER A 668 -32.75 4.48 -22.06
CA SER A 668 -32.92 3.02 -22.11
C SER A 668 -32.18 2.36 -20.96
N VAL A 669 -32.89 1.55 -20.17
CA VAL A 669 -32.29 0.67 -19.17
C VAL A 669 -31.76 -0.56 -19.89
N LEU A 670 -30.44 -0.74 -19.84
CA LEU A 670 -29.79 -1.93 -20.38
C LEU A 670 -29.44 -2.86 -19.22
N VAL A 671 -29.68 -4.17 -19.42
CA VAL A 671 -29.11 -5.20 -18.56
C VAL A 671 -27.91 -5.77 -19.31
N LYS A 672 -26.72 -5.57 -18.73
CA LYS A 672 -25.45 -6.06 -19.26
C LYS A 672 -24.95 -7.22 -18.42
N GLU A 673 -24.04 -7.99 -18.99
CA GLU A 673 -23.59 -9.26 -18.44
C GLU A 673 -22.08 -9.25 -18.29
N LEU A 674 -21.62 -9.90 -17.23
CA LEU A 674 -20.22 -10.17 -16.96
C LEU A 674 -20.10 -11.67 -16.73
N ASP A 675 -19.22 -12.31 -17.47
CA ASP A 675 -18.95 -13.73 -17.32
C ASP A 675 -17.83 -13.93 -16.28
N LEU A 676 -17.99 -14.95 -15.44
CA LEU A 676 -16.98 -15.36 -14.44
C LEU A 676 -16.52 -14.24 -13.48
N PHE A 677 -17.42 -13.31 -13.13
CA PHE A 677 -17.09 -12.17 -12.30
C PHE A 677 -17.20 -12.50 -10.80
N HIS A 678 -16.12 -12.28 -10.04
CA HIS A 678 -16.00 -12.69 -8.61
C HIS A 678 -16.40 -14.16 -8.35
N GLY A 679 -16.09 -15.04 -9.30
CA GLY A 679 -16.38 -16.47 -9.16
C GLY A 679 -17.83 -16.88 -9.45
N ILE A 680 -18.68 -15.94 -9.85
CA ILE A 680 -20.06 -16.20 -10.25
C ILE A 680 -20.10 -16.41 -11.76
N GLY A 681 -20.78 -17.48 -12.19
CA GLY A 681 -20.78 -17.90 -13.59
C GLY A 681 -21.25 -16.79 -14.53
N GLN A 682 -22.35 -16.14 -14.16
CA GLN A 682 -22.86 -14.97 -14.87
C GLN A 682 -23.37 -13.91 -13.89
N VAL A 683 -22.96 -12.67 -14.08
CA VAL A 683 -23.39 -11.52 -13.27
C VAL A 683 -24.06 -10.47 -14.14
N LEU A 684 -25.29 -10.11 -13.79
CA LEU A 684 -26.07 -9.09 -14.47
C LEU A 684 -25.93 -7.75 -13.77
N TYR A 685 -25.91 -6.67 -14.54
CA TYR A 685 -25.91 -5.32 -13.98
C TYR A 685 -26.70 -4.36 -14.86
N THR A 686 -27.22 -3.31 -14.23
CA THR A 686 -27.95 -2.25 -14.92
C THR A 686 -26.97 -1.29 -15.54
N SER A 687 -27.23 -0.79 -16.74
CA SER A 687 -26.41 0.22 -17.40
C SER A 687 -27.35 1.23 -18.05
N ILE A 688 -27.22 2.49 -17.68
CA ILE A 688 -27.99 3.61 -18.23
C ILE A 688 -27.00 4.71 -18.60
N ALA A 689 -27.21 5.37 -19.74
CA ALA A 689 -26.29 6.41 -20.19
C ALA A 689 -26.31 7.64 -19.26
N ALA A 690 -25.15 8.30 -19.16
CA ALA A 690 -25.06 9.64 -18.59
C ALA A 690 -25.89 10.65 -19.41
N ASN A 691 -26.43 11.67 -18.74
CA ASN A 691 -27.21 12.75 -19.37
C ASN A 691 -26.96 14.13 -18.73
N ILE A 692 -25.98 14.24 -17.82
CA ILE A 692 -25.50 15.51 -17.30
C ILE A 692 -24.31 15.95 -18.17
N GLU A 693 -24.48 17.00 -18.97
CA GLU A 693 -23.45 17.49 -19.89
C GLU A 693 -22.31 18.21 -19.15
N THR A 694 -22.65 19.05 -18.18
CA THR A 694 -21.67 19.80 -17.37
C THR A 694 -21.42 19.09 -16.05
N LEU A 695 -20.50 18.14 -16.06
CA LEU A 695 -20.20 17.31 -14.89
C LEU A 695 -19.19 17.99 -13.95
N THR A 696 -19.67 18.88 -13.08
CA THR A 696 -18.89 19.53 -12.01
C THR A 696 -19.54 19.35 -10.64
N ALA A 697 -18.73 19.35 -9.59
CA ALA A 697 -19.21 19.20 -8.22
C ALA A 697 -20.24 20.28 -7.82
N GLU A 698 -20.06 21.51 -8.28
CA GLU A 698 -20.98 22.61 -8.03
C GLU A 698 -22.34 22.37 -8.70
N HIS A 699 -22.34 21.87 -9.94
CA HIS A 699 -23.58 21.59 -10.67
C HIS A 699 -24.33 20.40 -10.08
N LEU A 700 -23.60 19.35 -9.65
CA LEU A 700 -24.19 18.23 -8.93
C LEU A 700 -24.84 18.69 -7.62
N ALA A 701 -24.18 19.58 -6.88
CA ALA A 701 -24.72 20.18 -5.66
C ALA A 701 -26.01 20.97 -5.90
N ASP A 702 -26.08 21.75 -6.98
CA ASP A 702 -27.31 22.49 -7.34
C ASP A 702 -28.48 21.53 -7.57
N LEU A 703 -28.29 20.52 -8.42
CA LEU A 703 -29.32 19.51 -8.72
C LEU A 703 -29.77 18.74 -7.47
N ALA A 704 -28.85 18.45 -6.55
CA ALA A 704 -29.15 17.73 -5.31
C ALA A 704 -29.97 18.58 -4.34
N ILE A 705 -29.60 19.86 -4.18
CA ILE A 705 -30.29 20.82 -3.32
C ILE A 705 -31.70 21.11 -3.86
N GLU A 706 -31.85 21.35 -5.17
CA GLU A 706 -33.15 21.53 -5.81
C GLU A 706 -34.06 20.30 -5.60
N SER A 707 -33.48 19.10 -5.70
CA SER A 707 -34.20 17.85 -5.43
C SER A 707 -34.64 17.74 -3.97
N ALA A 708 -33.80 18.14 -3.00
CA ALA A 708 -34.14 18.14 -1.58
C ALA A 708 -35.26 19.14 -1.26
N GLN A 709 -35.19 20.36 -1.81
CA GLN A 709 -36.25 21.37 -1.68
C GLN A 709 -37.57 20.94 -2.34
N ALA A 710 -37.53 20.06 -3.34
CA ALA A 710 -38.75 19.49 -3.89
C ALA A 710 -39.50 18.61 -2.86
N VAL A 711 -38.81 18.07 -1.83
CA VAL A 711 -39.46 17.36 -0.72
C VAL A 711 -40.24 18.34 0.16
N SER A 712 -39.64 19.48 0.55
CA SER A 712 -40.30 20.48 1.41
C SER A 712 -41.58 21.03 0.78
N ASN A 713 -41.62 21.11 -0.55
CA ASN A 713 -42.73 21.65 -1.34
C ASN A 713 -43.74 20.57 -1.78
N GLY A 714 -43.66 19.34 -1.25
CA GLY A 714 -44.57 18.23 -1.57
C GLY A 714 -44.39 17.65 -2.98
N GLY A 715 -43.35 18.07 -3.72
CA GLY A 715 -43.03 17.60 -5.06
C GLY A 715 -42.26 16.27 -5.10
N LEU A 716 -41.72 15.81 -3.98
CA LEU A 716 -40.96 14.56 -3.86
C LEU A 716 -41.21 13.90 -2.50
N VAL A 717 -41.21 12.56 -2.46
CA VAL A 717 -41.34 11.81 -1.21
C VAL A 717 -40.05 11.94 -0.40
N ALA A 718 -40.17 12.16 0.91
CA ALA A 718 -39.02 12.24 1.81
C ALA A 718 -38.09 11.03 1.70
N GLY A 719 -36.78 11.28 1.74
CA GLY A 719 -35.74 10.26 1.58
C GLY A 719 -35.48 9.81 0.13
N ARG A 720 -36.13 10.40 -0.88
CA ARG A 720 -35.86 10.12 -2.30
C ARG A 720 -35.05 11.21 -3.01
N ASP A 721 -34.66 12.26 -2.30
CA ASP A 721 -33.91 13.38 -2.84
C ASP A 721 -32.43 13.06 -3.14
N GLY A 722 -31.76 14.00 -3.80
CA GLY A 722 -30.36 13.87 -4.21
C GLY A 722 -29.34 13.93 -3.08
N ILE A 723 -29.63 14.64 -1.99
CA ILE A 723 -28.72 14.74 -0.84
C ILE A 723 -28.77 13.44 -0.03
N THR A 724 -29.98 12.92 0.19
CA THR A 724 -30.18 11.57 0.76
C THR A 724 -29.47 10.52 -0.09
N TYR A 725 -29.59 10.57 -1.42
CA TYR A 725 -28.91 9.63 -2.30
C TYR A 725 -27.37 9.72 -2.22
N LEU A 726 -26.81 10.92 -2.14
CA LEU A 726 -25.37 11.12 -1.94
C LEU A 726 -24.91 10.53 -0.60
N ARG A 727 -25.63 10.84 0.49
CA ARG A 727 -25.33 10.29 1.83
C ARG A 727 -25.34 8.76 1.80
N ASP A 728 -26.39 8.18 1.24
CA ASP A 728 -26.59 6.74 1.18
C ASP A 728 -25.49 6.03 0.35
N ALA A 729 -25.00 6.67 -0.72
CA ALA A 729 -23.87 6.17 -1.50
C ALA A 729 -22.55 6.22 -0.71
N LEU A 730 -22.28 7.34 -0.03
CA LEU A 730 -21.07 7.50 0.79
C LEU A 730 -21.06 6.52 1.97
N SER A 731 -22.20 6.32 2.64
CA SER A 731 -22.36 5.33 3.72
C SER A 731 -22.17 3.88 3.23
N ALA A 732 -22.51 3.60 1.97
CA ALA A 732 -22.21 2.31 1.33
C ALA A 732 -20.74 2.16 0.90
N GLY A 733 -19.89 3.16 1.16
CA GLY A 733 -18.49 3.18 0.75
C GLY A 733 -18.26 3.48 -0.72
N ILE A 734 -19.27 3.97 -1.45
CA ILE A 734 -19.12 4.38 -2.85
C ILE A 734 -18.48 5.77 -2.89
N LYS A 735 -17.28 5.87 -3.45
CA LYS A 735 -16.58 7.13 -3.71
C LYS A 735 -16.18 7.22 -5.18
N THR A 736 -16.76 8.19 -5.86
CA THR A 736 -16.43 8.57 -7.24
C THR A 736 -15.43 9.72 -7.25
N ARG A 737 -14.88 10.02 -8.43
CA ARG A 737 -13.93 11.13 -8.64
C ARG A 737 -14.44 12.46 -8.08
N LEU A 738 -15.73 12.79 -8.25
CA LEU A 738 -16.30 14.06 -7.79
C LEU A 738 -16.93 14.02 -6.39
N SER A 739 -16.93 12.87 -5.70
CA SER A 739 -17.71 12.68 -4.46
C SER A 739 -17.33 13.67 -3.35
N ASP A 740 -16.03 13.89 -3.09
CA ASP A 740 -15.57 14.78 -2.01
C ASP A 740 -15.83 16.26 -2.33
N ASP A 741 -15.62 16.69 -3.58
CA ASP A 741 -15.93 18.06 -4.02
C ASP A 741 -17.45 18.31 -4.06
N TYR A 742 -18.24 17.32 -4.48
CA TYR A 742 -19.70 17.38 -4.51
C TYR A 742 -20.26 17.49 -3.09
N LEU A 743 -19.79 16.66 -2.15
CA LEU A 743 -20.10 16.79 -0.72
C LEU A 743 -19.78 18.18 -0.19
N ARG A 744 -18.55 18.67 -0.40
CA ARG A 744 -18.13 20.02 0.04
C ARG A 744 -19.01 21.11 -0.57
N SER A 745 -19.40 20.96 -1.83
CA SER A 745 -20.27 21.91 -2.54
C SER A 745 -21.69 21.93 -1.95
N VAL A 746 -22.26 20.77 -1.63
CA VAL A 746 -23.56 20.67 -0.95
C VAL A 746 -23.51 21.36 0.41
N LEU A 747 -22.52 21.04 1.25
CA LEU A 747 -22.39 21.62 2.60
C LEU A 747 -22.17 23.14 2.56
N LYS A 748 -21.32 23.60 1.64
CA LYS A 748 -21.06 25.04 1.43
C LYS A 748 -22.32 25.79 1.00
N LYS A 749 -23.09 25.24 0.06
CA LYS A 749 -24.31 25.88 -0.46
C LYS A 749 -25.49 25.80 0.51
N SER A 750 -25.59 24.73 1.30
CA SER A 750 -26.62 24.59 2.34
C SER A 750 -26.28 25.34 3.64
N GLY A 751 -25.01 25.64 3.89
CA GLY A 751 -24.53 26.26 5.12
C GLY A 751 -24.62 25.32 6.33
N CYS A 752 -24.42 24.02 6.11
CA CYS A 752 -24.52 22.97 7.13
C CYS A 752 -23.16 22.28 7.35
N SER A 753 -22.96 21.69 8.53
CA SER A 753 -21.75 20.95 8.90
C SER A 753 -21.67 19.54 8.32
N ASP A 754 -22.82 18.93 8.02
CA ASP A 754 -22.97 17.55 7.60
C ASP A 754 -24.23 17.35 6.74
N LEU A 755 -24.32 16.19 6.08
CA LEU A 755 -25.41 15.87 5.15
C LEU A 755 -26.75 15.67 5.86
N ASP A 756 -26.76 15.12 7.08
CA ASP A 756 -28.01 14.88 7.81
C ASP A 756 -28.65 16.21 8.21
N THR A 757 -27.87 17.16 8.72
CA THR A 757 -28.33 18.54 8.99
C THR A 757 -28.79 19.23 7.71
N ALA A 758 -28.11 19.01 6.58
CA ALA A 758 -28.52 19.56 5.29
C ALA A 758 -29.86 18.97 4.81
N ILE A 759 -30.07 17.66 4.98
CA ILE A 759 -31.34 16.98 4.66
C ILE A 759 -32.45 17.53 5.54
N GLU A 760 -32.27 17.58 6.86
CA GLU A 760 -33.28 18.11 7.80
C GLU A 760 -33.67 19.55 7.43
N LYS A 761 -32.68 20.42 7.19
CA LYS A 761 -32.91 21.81 6.83
C LYS A 761 -33.63 21.99 5.49
N LEU A 762 -33.23 21.26 4.46
CA LEU A 762 -33.72 21.46 3.10
C LEU A 762 -35.02 20.70 2.79
N THR A 763 -35.35 19.66 3.58
CA THR A 763 -36.58 18.87 3.41
C THR A 763 -37.68 19.26 4.40
N ALA A 764 -37.38 20.04 5.45
CA ALA A 764 -38.36 20.57 6.38
C ALA A 764 -39.43 21.38 5.63
N SER A 765 -40.71 21.04 5.84
CA SER A 765 -41.82 21.78 5.24
C SER A 765 -41.79 23.24 5.71
N SER A 766 -41.86 24.19 4.78
CA SER A 766 -42.15 25.58 5.10
C SER A 766 -43.53 25.64 5.76
N GLN A 767 -43.58 25.68 7.10
CA GLN A 767 -44.76 26.18 7.79
C GLN A 767 -44.83 27.68 7.52
N ASN A 768 -45.61 28.06 6.52
CA ASN A 768 -46.32 29.32 6.47
C ASN A 768 -47.80 29.02 6.28
#